data_AF-A0AAU9CPS1-F1
#
_entry.id   AF-A0AAU9CPS1-F1
#
_cell.length_a   1.000
_cell.length_b   1.000
_cell.length_c   1.000
_cell.angle_alpha   90.00
_cell.angle_beta   90.00
_cell.angle_gamma   90.00
#
_symmetry.space_group_name_H-M   'P 1'
#
loop_
_entity.id
_entity.type
_entity.pdbx_description
1 polymer ?
#
loop_
_entity_poly.entity_id
_entity_poly.type
_entity_poly.pdbx_seq_one_letter_code
_entity_poly.pdbx_strand_id
1 'polypeptide(L)'
;MGKLLRLLAFFLFVNFYSGSVSAQETGGCGADEAAERLLERHPEFRQDSDEINEWVANRSFRSATETGERIIPVVVHAMEPLGRNVTDQEIKDMIDGLNDIYADKLGVGAKFGMRFVLARRTPDGQATNGITRTDASKVSQYTTSGITNANERSVKALINWPHKDYYNVWLVSRINGESSTGGYAYFPQSVNFDIDGTVIKVASMHPADVLAHEMGHALGLYHTFAKDGTTPTKEGECPTEGKGDYVDDTDPHSYMFFNCGHKTMENPCTNKPYGKIAENMMAYFYSGTNCRSSFTAGQVARANHHLMNTARKTLLTSPALEAVNLPVADFKATNTFVVSDVAVKFMNLSKNGVDESKWTFEGGNPATSTEWNPEVKFSGAGVFKVSLTVKNSKGENTITKESYIEVIDKSAQTVADCKPVWSSPNNYGLGVLNVKLQEIDFSSGETASDASGTMPLGKNGFVDRSNLDIAKLNPGMSYTLSFVVGSYNAETTVVYIDFNDNGKFENSERIGRKQNIKGGPHNINFTVPEDAVRGKRLLMRVATGSTYDNISACNVYKGQAEDYGVYIDPVGIPFAITKQPTNKTICEGGDTEFKVEAVRGKTYQWYLDDAQISDNNNYSGAKSAKLKITGAKLSQEGEYKVIVTGPESETLESQAVRLTLNKKPTFTSHPENLSIKEGQTATFEALASGEQVEYQWYLKGSGSSSGSLMEGKTGKKLTFTAKEGDDGNRYFVKANQVGCTAKSVSSEASLDVIPALVILTQPQSASTCLNENVTLQVSAKNAVSYQWFFKDQEISDNQSYKGSKTNTLTVKSMTESLTGYYFVKIKGQDDEEIQSSVARVNVDDLPTVKKHPKSKSALSDQQVSFSAEGQGGSGTYVYKWFVIRSGSTVAHVLEGKTSSVLTFNASISDNSNEYFAEIRNAGCQAFVKTEKARLFVTPRTEFRTQPGNTNVCQGKSATISTTVANALTYQWLFNGTNITDNGTYQGTQTNNLRIKDAKPAQQGIYKLKVTGPDNQVVQSANVNLSVNGYPVITKQPEDLRIIQGETGKISVNVENSAGVNYQWYMRRTETLPLEIVSGAKNRELTVDGDPAKDGRLFQVKAIFKGCETLSDPATLSITRLLSTPQDEAITIFPNPADDVLNIKGLRFGELEILSLAGRVVLKAEFGSQDGSKPSEVGISALESGVYLVRINSKNEWKTFRLLVE
;
A
#
# COMPACT_ATOMS: atom_id res chain seq x y z
N MET A 1 50.84 32.71 -21.74
CA MET A 1 51.63 32.11 -22.85
C MET A 1 52.83 31.43 -22.23
N GLY A 2 53.05 30.13 -22.49
CA GLY A 2 54.00 29.28 -21.73
C GLY A 2 53.33 28.59 -20.51
N LYS A 3 53.46 27.29 -20.19
CA LYS A 3 54.53 26.23 -20.32
C LYS A 3 55.44 26.15 -19.07
N LEU A 4 56.03 25.02 -18.63
CA LEU A 4 56.21 23.60 -19.11
C LEU A 4 56.56 22.74 -17.84
N LEU A 5 56.34 21.42 -17.59
CA LEU A 5 55.57 20.29 -18.17
C LEU A 5 55.08 19.42 -16.96
N ARG A 6 55.07 18.07 -16.77
CA ARG A 6 55.32 16.73 -17.42
C ARG A 6 54.65 15.67 -16.48
N LEU A 7 54.41 14.37 -16.73
CA LEU A 7 54.66 13.36 -17.79
C LEU A 7 53.40 12.46 -17.98
N LEU A 8 53.42 11.55 -18.99
CA LEU A 8 52.90 10.14 -19.03
C LEU A 8 51.49 9.76 -18.45
N ALA A 9 50.66 8.91 -19.08
CA ALA A 9 50.77 8.16 -20.35
C ALA A 9 49.42 7.65 -20.93
N PHE A 10 49.43 7.35 -22.24
CA PHE A 10 48.73 6.29 -23.01
C PHE A 10 47.18 6.07 -23.00
N PHE A 11 46.58 6.22 -24.20
CA PHE A 11 45.51 5.41 -24.87
C PHE A 11 44.16 5.13 -24.13
N LEU A 12 42.99 5.01 -24.78
CA LEU A 12 42.63 4.78 -26.20
C LEU A 12 41.25 5.42 -26.53
N PHE A 13 40.93 5.70 -27.81
CA PHE A 13 39.67 6.36 -28.22
C PHE A 13 39.23 5.94 -29.64
N VAL A 14 38.09 5.24 -29.80
CA VAL A 14 37.31 5.07 -31.07
C VAL A 14 35.83 4.84 -30.72
N ASN A 15 34.91 5.43 -31.49
CA ASN A 15 33.46 5.38 -31.28
C ASN A 15 32.80 4.07 -31.75
N PHE A 16 31.60 3.80 -31.22
CA PHE A 16 30.51 3.19 -31.99
C PHE A 16 29.22 3.98 -31.78
N TYR A 17 28.43 4.14 -32.84
CA TYR A 17 27.11 4.78 -32.80
C TYR A 17 26.06 3.77 -32.35
N SER A 18 25.25 4.13 -31.35
CA SER A 18 23.93 3.53 -31.12
C SER A 18 22.94 4.66 -30.84
N GLY A 19 21.83 4.69 -31.59
CA GLY A 19 20.80 5.69 -31.39
C GLY A 19 20.00 5.37 -30.14
N SER A 20 19.93 6.32 -29.19
CA SER A 20 19.03 6.23 -28.05
C SER A 20 17.59 6.19 -28.55
N VAL A 21 16.97 5.02 -28.53
CA VAL A 21 15.52 4.90 -28.60
C VAL A 21 14.97 5.70 -27.43
N SER A 22 14.01 6.60 -27.69
CA SER A 22 13.28 7.25 -26.62
C SER A 22 12.45 6.21 -25.89
N ALA A 23 12.97 5.69 -24.79
CA ALA A 23 12.12 5.05 -23.79
C ALA A 23 11.15 6.12 -23.29
N GLN A 24 9.85 5.84 -23.40
CA GLN A 24 8.82 6.70 -22.86
C GLN A 24 8.74 6.41 -21.36
N GLU A 25 9.34 7.27 -20.54
CA GLU A 25 9.47 7.02 -19.09
C GLU A 25 8.08 6.93 -18.42
N THR A 26 7.71 5.72 -18.04
CA THR A 26 6.47 5.41 -17.34
C THR A 26 6.62 5.74 -15.86
N GLY A 27 6.29 6.98 -15.48
CA GLY A 27 6.43 7.46 -14.10
C GLY A 27 5.69 6.60 -13.07
N GLY A 28 6.41 6.18 -12.03
CA GLY A 28 5.84 5.53 -10.84
C GLY A 28 5.24 6.53 -9.84
N CYS A 29 4.78 6.03 -8.70
CA CYS A 29 4.33 6.86 -7.59
C CYS A 29 5.52 7.49 -6.87
N GLY A 30 5.38 8.77 -6.49
CA GLY A 30 6.44 9.46 -5.75
C GLY A 30 6.59 8.98 -4.30
N ALA A 31 5.60 8.25 -3.75
CA ALA A 31 5.69 7.66 -2.42
C ALA A 31 6.70 6.50 -2.34
N ASP A 32 6.80 5.70 -3.41
CA ASP A 32 7.79 4.60 -3.50
C ASP A 32 9.20 5.17 -3.55
N GLU A 33 9.41 6.16 -4.43
CA GLU A 33 10.65 6.92 -4.55
C GLU A 33 11.02 7.63 -3.22
N ALA A 34 10.03 8.17 -2.50
CA ALA A 34 10.23 8.78 -1.18
C ALA A 34 10.63 7.74 -0.12
N ALA A 35 10.04 6.54 -0.14
CA ALA A 35 10.36 5.46 0.78
C ALA A 35 11.75 4.86 0.51
N GLU A 36 12.13 4.65 -0.75
CA GLU A 36 13.49 4.22 -1.14
C GLU A 36 14.53 5.24 -0.67
N ARG A 37 14.36 6.54 -0.98
CA ARG A 37 15.26 7.62 -0.51
C ARG A 37 15.35 7.71 1.02
N LEU A 38 14.36 7.22 1.76
CA LEU A 38 14.38 7.15 3.22
C LEU A 38 15.20 5.94 3.69
N LEU A 39 14.93 4.75 3.14
CA LEU A 39 15.61 3.50 3.46
C LEU A 39 17.11 3.50 3.09
N GLU A 40 17.50 4.17 2.01
CA GLU A 40 18.92 4.35 1.63
C GLU A 40 19.72 5.13 2.68
N ARG A 41 19.07 6.10 3.33
CA ARG A 41 19.71 7.02 4.29
C ARG A 41 19.63 6.52 5.73
N HIS A 42 18.63 5.69 6.01
CA HIS A 42 18.25 5.20 7.32
C HIS A 42 17.80 3.73 7.24
N PRO A 43 18.75 2.78 7.06
CA PRO A 43 18.43 1.36 6.97
C PRO A 43 17.75 0.81 8.23
N GLU A 44 17.84 1.50 9.37
CA GLU A 44 17.13 1.18 10.62
C GLU A 44 15.61 1.09 10.45
N PHE A 45 14.98 1.84 9.53
CA PHE A 45 13.52 1.79 9.32
C PHE A 45 13.03 0.48 8.69
N ARG A 46 13.94 -0.34 8.16
CA ARG A 46 13.59 -1.69 7.69
C ARG A 46 13.09 -2.55 8.85
N GLN A 47 13.69 -2.44 10.04
CA GLN A 47 13.23 -3.19 11.22
C GLN A 47 11.82 -2.79 11.67
N ASP A 48 11.53 -1.49 11.82
CA ASP A 48 10.18 -0.97 12.13
C ASP A 48 9.11 -1.42 11.11
N SER A 49 9.52 -1.58 9.84
CA SER A 49 8.67 -2.10 8.77
C SER A 49 8.43 -3.61 8.93
N ASP A 50 9.49 -4.38 9.17
CA ASP A 50 9.46 -5.83 9.25
C ASP A 50 8.70 -6.33 10.49
N GLU A 51 8.88 -5.71 11.66
CA GLU A 51 8.12 -6.01 12.89
C GLU A 51 6.60 -5.84 12.69
N ILE A 52 6.18 -4.85 11.88
CA ILE A 52 4.77 -4.61 11.56
C ILE A 52 4.29 -5.59 10.48
N ASN A 53 5.14 -5.97 9.52
CA ASN A 53 4.82 -7.01 8.55
C ASN A 53 4.62 -8.38 9.23
N GLU A 54 5.44 -8.74 10.22
CA GLU A 54 5.24 -9.92 11.06
C GLU A 54 3.93 -9.84 11.87
N TRP A 55 3.61 -8.67 12.45
CA TRP A 55 2.34 -8.48 13.16
C TRP A 55 1.12 -8.70 12.25
N VAL A 56 1.18 -8.23 11.00
CA VAL A 56 0.10 -8.41 10.02
C VAL A 56 0.01 -9.89 9.61
N ALA A 57 1.14 -10.53 9.30
CA ALA A 57 1.18 -11.91 8.83
C ALA A 57 0.69 -12.95 9.86
N ASN A 58 0.77 -12.64 11.15
CA ASN A 58 0.38 -13.55 12.24
C ASN A 58 -1.10 -13.45 12.68
N ARG A 59 -1.97 -12.74 11.94
CA ARG A 59 -3.37 -12.50 12.35
C ARG A 59 -4.39 -12.80 11.25
N SER A 60 -5.44 -13.54 11.59
CA SER A 60 -6.63 -13.65 10.73
C SER A 60 -7.57 -12.46 10.95
N PHE A 61 -7.74 -11.63 9.92
CA PHE A 61 -8.50 -10.37 9.99
C PHE A 61 -10.02 -10.60 10.01
N ARG A 62 -10.55 -10.95 11.18
CA ARG A 62 -11.98 -10.77 11.47
C ARG A 62 -12.26 -9.29 11.71
N SER A 63 -13.33 -8.77 11.12
CA SER A 63 -13.74 -7.37 11.18
C SER A 63 -13.79 -6.82 12.61
N ALA A 64 -12.75 -6.08 13.01
CA ALA A 64 -12.62 -5.49 14.34
C ALA A 64 -13.42 -4.19 14.42
N THR A 65 -14.68 -4.29 14.86
CA THR A 65 -15.55 -3.12 15.11
C THR A 65 -15.17 -2.42 16.41
N GLU A 66 -14.04 -1.70 16.41
CA GLU A 66 -13.76 -0.73 17.47
C GLU A 66 -14.75 0.43 17.43
N THR A 67 -15.36 0.74 18.57
CA THR A 67 -16.50 1.65 18.69
C THR A 67 -16.06 3.09 19.01
N GLY A 68 -15.45 3.78 18.04
CA GLY A 68 -15.17 5.22 18.15
C GLY A 68 -14.58 5.82 16.86
N GLU A 69 -15.02 7.03 16.50
CA GLU A 69 -14.40 7.80 15.42
C GLU A 69 -13.11 8.46 15.93
N ARG A 70 -11.98 8.09 15.34
CA ARG A 70 -10.66 8.68 15.62
C ARG A 70 -10.46 9.95 14.80
N ILE A 71 -10.16 11.08 15.44
CA ILE A 71 -9.97 12.35 14.73
C ILE A 71 -8.48 12.64 14.54
N ILE A 72 -8.08 12.94 13.31
CA ILE A 72 -6.69 13.27 12.95
C ILE A 72 -6.57 14.78 12.66
N PRO A 73 -5.74 15.55 13.38
CA PRO A 73 -5.44 16.94 13.04
C PRO A 73 -4.59 17.03 11.77
N VAL A 74 -5.05 17.79 10.80
CA VAL A 74 -4.34 18.07 9.54
C VAL A 74 -4.07 19.57 9.40
N VAL A 75 -2.90 19.95 8.91
CA VAL A 75 -2.62 21.32 8.44
C VAL A 75 -2.26 21.27 6.95
N VAL A 76 -2.83 22.19 6.17
CA VAL A 76 -2.54 22.33 4.73
C VAL A 76 -1.69 23.59 4.49
N HIS A 77 -0.46 23.39 4.06
CA HIS A 77 0.50 24.44 3.72
C HIS A 77 0.45 24.71 2.22
N ALA A 78 -0.23 25.78 1.81
CA ALA A 78 -0.24 26.28 0.44
C ALA A 78 1.08 27.02 0.13
N MET A 79 1.91 26.39 -0.69
CA MET A 79 3.24 26.91 -1.05
C MET A 79 3.14 27.75 -2.33
N GLU A 80 3.11 29.07 -2.15
CA GLU A 80 2.89 30.02 -3.25
C GLU A 80 4.20 30.29 -4.03
N PRO A 81 4.16 30.49 -5.36
CA PRO A 81 2.96 30.54 -6.20
C PRO A 81 2.41 29.16 -6.58
N LEU A 82 1.13 28.93 -6.30
CA LEU A 82 0.39 27.71 -6.65
C LEU A 82 0.05 27.57 -8.15
N GLY A 83 0.50 28.50 -9.01
CA GLY A 83 0.26 28.49 -10.47
C GLY A 83 -1.16 28.91 -10.89
N ARG A 84 -2.13 28.82 -9.99
CA ARG A 84 -3.45 29.46 -10.05
C ARG A 84 -3.81 29.98 -8.66
N ASN A 85 -4.80 30.87 -8.57
CA ASN A 85 -5.44 31.12 -7.29
C ASN A 85 -6.20 29.85 -6.86
N VAL A 86 -5.93 29.36 -5.65
CA VAL A 86 -6.62 28.24 -5.01
C VAL A 86 -7.25 28.80 -3.74
N THR A 87 -8.55 28.64 -3.57
CA THR A 87 -9.29 29.17 -2.42
C THR A 87 -9.20 28.26 -1.19
N ASP A 88 -9.39 28.85 -0.01
CA ASP A 88 -9.53 28.10 1.24
C ASP A 88 -10.78 27.18 1.27
N GLN A 89 -11.72 27.34 0.32
CA GLN A 89 -12.87 26.43 0.20
C GLN A 89 -12.48 25.17 -0.57
N GLU A 90 -11.79 25.29 -1.71
CA GLU A 90 -11.28 24.12 -2.45
C GLU A 90 -10.37 23.23 -1.57
N ILE A 91 -9.59 23.84 -0.67
CA ILE A 91 -8.77 23.10 0.29
C ILE A 91 -9.63 22.34 1.32
N LYS A 92 -10.78 22.88 1.74
CA LYS A 92 -11.74 22.15 2.60
C LYS A 92 -12.46 21.06 1.82
N ASP A 93 -12.93 21.34 0.61
CA ASP A 93 -13.62 20.40 -0.27
C ASP A 93 -12.71 19.19 -0.60
N MET A 94 -11.38 19.40 -0.66
CA MET A 94 -10.37 18.35 -0.78
C MET A 94 -10.26 17.48 0.49
N ILE A 95 -10.31 18.08 1.68
CA ILE A 95 -10.29 17.35 2.97
C ILE A 95 -11.63 16.62 3.22
N ASP A 96 -12.76 17.21 2.83
CA ASP A 96 -14.06 16.55 2.89
C ASP A 96 -14.13 15.40 1.87
N GLY A 97 -13.58 15.55 0.67
CA GLY A 97 -13.42 14.45 -0.29
C GLY A 97 -12.55 13.29 0.24
N LEU A 98 -11.46 13.59 0.96
CA LEU A 98 -10.64 12.60 1.66
C LEU A 98 -11.47 11.87 2.74
N ASN A 99 -12.23 12.61 3.54
CA ASN A 99 -13.11 12.05 4.57
C ASN A 99 -14.20 11.15 3.99
N ASP A 100 -14.79 11.52 2.86
CA ASP A 100 -15.85 10.76 2.19
C ASP A 100 -15.37 9.40 1.68
N ILE A 101 -14.10 9.32 1.26
CA ILE A 101 -13.43 8.07 0.90
C ILE A 101 -13.14 7.23 2.14
N TYR A 102 -12.53 7.79 3.19
CA TYR A 102 -12.15 7.05 4.42
C TYR A 102 -13.34 6.58 5.25
N ALA A 103 -14.48 7.27 5.14
CA ALA A 103 -15.77 6.88 5.68
C ALA A 103 -16.52 5.85 4.81
N ASP A 104 -15.98 5.46 3.65
CA ASP A 104 -16.63 4.62 2.62
C ASP A 104 -18.09 5.06 2.37
N LYS A 105 -18.29 6.31 1.96
CA LYS A 105 -19.63 6.81 1.61
C LYS A 105 -20.25 6.10 0.40
N LEU A 106 -19.42 5.47 -0.44
CA LEU A 106 -19.86 4.68 -1.60
C LEU A 106 -20.34 3.26 -1.22
N GLY A 107 -20.03 2.76 -0.02
CA GLY A 107 -20.51 1.46 0.47
C GLY A 107 -19.86 0.25 -0.21
N VAL A 108 -18.64 0.39 -0.72
CA VAL A 108 -17.94 -0.61 -1.55
C VAL A 108 -16.66 -1.15 -0.93
N GLY A 109 -16.07 -0.44 0.05
CA GLY A 109 -14.84 -0.82 0.74
C GLY A 109 -15.02 -1.18 2.22
N ALA A 110 -13.94 -1.02 2.99
CA ALA A 110 -13.95 -1.05 4.45
C ALA A 110 -13.78 0.37 5.04
N LYS A 111 -14.37 0.61 6.21
CA LYS A 111 -14.38 1.91 6.91
C LYS A 111 -13.24 1.99 7.91
N PHE A 112 -12.43 3.05 7.86
CA PHE A 112 -11.27 3.18 8.74
C PHE A 112 -11.62 3.47 10.21
N GLY A 113 -12.82 4.00 10.47
CA GLY A 113 -13.19 4.51 11.80
C GLY A 113 -12.39 5.76 12.19
N MET A 114 -11.93 6.55 11.21
CA MET A 114 -11.20 7.80 11.43
C MET A 114 -11.68 8.91 10.49
N ARG A 115 -11.43 10.17 10.88
CA ARG A 115 -11.78 11.37 10.12
C ARG A 115 -10.70 12.44 10.29
N PHE A 116 -10.31 13.06 9.18
CA PHE A 116 -9.34 14.14 9.12
C PHE A 116 -10.03 15.48 9.36
N VAL A 117 -9.43 16.33 10.19
CA VAL A 117 -9.99 17.65 10.55
C VAL A 117 -8.88 18.68 10.50
N LEU A 118 -9.14 19.76 9.76
CA LEU A 118 -8.26 20.93 9.72
C LEU A 118 -8.01 21.46 11.15
N ALA A 119 -6.74 21.69 11.46
CA ALA A 119 -6.29 22.17 12.75
C ALA A 119 -7.03 23.45 13.16
N ARG A 120 -7.24 23.60 14.47
CA ARG A 120 -7.93 24.75 15.08
C ARG A 120 -6.99 25.63 15.89
N ARG A 121 -5.81 25.09 16.23
CA ARG A 121 -4.69 25.84 16.81
C ARG A 121 -3.43 25.73 15.95
N THR A 122 -2.56 26.74 16.05
CA THR A 122 -1.17 26.71 15.56
C THR A 122 -0.26 26.08 16.63
N PRO A 123 1.02 25.75 16.32
CA PRO A 123 1.96 25.17 17.28
C PRO A 123 2.24 26.05 18.51
N ASP A 124 2.13 27.38 18.38
CA ASP A 124 2.23 28.36 19.47
C ASP A 124 0.87 28.71 20.13
N GLY A 125 -0.21 28.02 19.73
CA GLY A 125 -1.52 28.10 20.36
C GLY A 125 -2.44 29.23 19.86
N GLN A 126 -2.13 29.84 18.71
CA GLN A 126 -3.03 30.80 18.04
C GLN A 126 -4.22 30.10 17.40
N ALA A 127 -5.30 30.84 17.11
CA ALA A 127 -6.39 30.30 16.33
C ALA A 127 -5.95 30.08 14.87
N THR A 128 -6.50 29.06 14.21
CA THR A 128 -6.29 28.84 12.78
C THR A 128 -7.50 28.14 12.16
N ASN A 129 -7.61 28.25 10.83
CA ASN A 129 -8.52 27.45 10.01
C ASN A 129 -7.84 26.16 9.48
N GLY A 130 -6.60 25.88 9.90
CA GLY A 130 -5.79 24.73 9.48
C GLY A 130 -5.14 24.90 8.12
N ILE A 131 -5.13 26.11 7.55
CA ILE A 131 -4.54 26.44 6.25
C ILE A 131 -3.50 27.53 6.46
N THR A 132 -2.30 27.37 5.90
CA THR A 132 -1.27 28.43 5.83
C THR A 132 -0.94 28.75 4.38
N ARG A 133 -0.48 29.97 4.10
CA ARG A 133 0.05 30.36 2.79
C ARG A 133 1.46 30.92 2.94
N THR A 134 2.39 30.37 2.18
CA THR A 134 3.83 30.60 2.37
C THR A 134 4.51 30.87 1.04
N ASP A 135 5.16 32.02 0.89
CA ASP A 135 5.94 32.37 -0.30
C ASP A 135 7.20 31.51 -0.42
N ALA A 136 7.16 30.53 -1.32
CA ALA A 136 8.27 29.65 -1.66
C ALA A 136 9.06 30.11 -2.90
N SER A 137 8.69 31.23 -3.53
CA SER A 137 9.34 31.72 -4.76
C SER A 137 10.84 31.99 -4.63
N LYS A 138 11.30 32.23 -3.40
CA LYS A 138 12.70 32.49 -3.03
C LYS A 138 13.56 31.22 -2.89
N VAL A 139 12.95 30.04 -2.83
CA VAL A 139 13.69 28.77 -2.81
C VAL A 139 14.14 28.44 -4.24
N SER A 140 15.41 28.07 -4.39
CA SER A 140 16.01 27.77 -5.69
C SER A 140 15.17 26.73 -6.46
N GLN A 141 14.97 26.99 -7.75
CA GLN A 141 14.17 26.19 -8.68
C GLN A 141 12.66 26.07 -8.35
N TYR A 142 12.14 26.67 -7.27
CA TYR A 142 10.72 26.49 -6.91
C TYR A 142 9.75 27.05 -7.96
N THR A 143 10.02 28.23 -8.50
CA THR A 143 9.15 28.85 -9.53
C THR A 143 9.18 28.15 -10.88
N THR A 144 10.25 27.40 -11.20
CA THR A 144 10.39 26.64 -12.45
C THR A 144 9.91 25.20 -12.32
N SER A 145 10.22 24.57 -11.17
CA SER A 145 10.17 23.12 -10.99
C SER A 145 9.30 22.68 -9.81
N GLY A 146 8.84 23.63 -8.98
CA GLY A 146 8.14 23.35 -7.73
C GLY A 146 9.04 22.70 -6.67
N ILE A 147 8.45 21.77 -5.92
CA ILE A 147 9.21 20.97 -4.95
C ILE A 147 9.93 19.83 -5.68
N THR A 148 11.18 19.57 -5.32
CA THR A 148 12.05 18.60 -5.98
C THR A 148 12.91 17.87 -4.96
N ASN A 149 13.44 16.71 -5.31
CA ASN A 149 14.37 15.95 -4.45
C ASN A 149 15.59 16.77 -3.97
N ALA A 150 15.98 17.83 -4.71
CA ALA A 150 17.10 18.71 -4.39
C ALA A 150 16.72 19.90 -3.48
N ASN A 151 15.46 20.38 -3.53
CA ASN A 151 15.02 21.55 -2.77
C ASN A 151 13.96 21.26 -1.68
N GLU A 152 13.42 20.03 -1.59
CA GLU A 152 12.33 19.64 -0.68
C GLU A 152 12.53 20.14 0.75
N ARG A 153 13.69 19.85 1.36
CA ARG A 153 13.99 20.27 2.74
C ARG A 153 13.98 21.80 2.88
N SER A 154 14.41 22.53 1.85
CA SER A 154 14.37 24.01 1.84
C SER A 154 12.96 24.56 1.65
N VAL A 155 12.08 23.86 0.90
CA VAL A 155 10.67 24.23 0.75
C VAL A 155 9.89 23.96 2.04
N LYS A 156 10.03 22.75 2.62
CA LYS A 156 9.38 22.37 3.88
C LYS A 156 9.89 23.19 5.08
N ALA A 157 11.17 23.58 5.11
CA ALA A 157 11.71 24.45 6.16
C ALA A 157 11.11 25.87 6.18
N LEU A 158 10.38 26.32 5.15
CA LEU A 158 9.66 27.60 5.18
C LEU A 158 8.41 27.54 6.09
N ILE A 159 7.74 26.39 6.14
CA ILE A 159 6.64 26.12 7.07
C ILE A 159 6.50 24.61 7.29
N ASN A 160 6.67 24.20 8.54
CA ASN A 160 6.51 22.83 9.00
C ASN A 160 6.03 22.87 10.46
N TRP A 161 4.92 22.21 10.77
CA TRP A 161 4.35 22.13 12.12
C TRP A 161 4.71 20.79 12.78
N PRO A 162 4.81 20.69 14.12
CA PRO A 162 5.29 19.48 14.78
C PRO A 162 4.53 18.21 14.37
N HIS A 163 5.19 17.29 13.68
CA HIS A 163 4.62 16.07 13.07
C HIS A 163 3.89 15.12 14.04
N LYS A 164 4.07 15.31 15.35
CA LYS A 164 3.42 14.55 16.44
C LYS A 164 2.09 15.18 16.87
N ASP A 165 1.93 16.48 16.67
CA ASP A 165 0.71 17.22 16.99
C ASP A 165 -0.12 17.53 15.73
N TYR A 166 0.51 17.56 14.55
CA TYR A 166 -0.12 17.93 13.28
C TYR A 166 0.33 16.98 12.16
N TYR A 167 -0.62 16.45 11.38
CA TYR A 167 -0.29 15.83 10.11
C TYR A 167 -0.13 16.93 9.04
N ASN A 168 1.07 17.06 8.47
CA ASN A 168 1.40 18.13 7.53
C ASN A 168 1.06 17.73 6.08
N VAL A 169 0.41 18.61 5.33
CA VAL A 169 0.11 18.45 3.90
C VAL A 169 0.59 19.69 3.14
N TRP A 170 1.62 19.57 2.32
CA TRP A 170 2.09 20.68 1.47
C TRP A 170 1.42 20.63 0.10
N LEU A 171 0.67 21.69 -0.22
CA LEU A 171 0.05 21.90 -1.53
C LEU A 171 1.02 22.70 -2.41
N VAL A 172 1.34 22.19 -3.60
CA VAL A 172 2.39 22.73 -4.49
C VAL A 172 1.93 22.84 -5.94
N SER A 173 2.54 23.75 -6.71
CA SER A 173 2.24 23.91 -8.15
C SER A 173 2.83 22.80 -9.04
N ARG A 174 4.01 22.27 -8.69
CA ARG A 174 4.75 21.23 -9.43
C ARG A 174 5.53 20.32 -8.48
N ILE A 175 5.86 19.12 -8.96
CA ILE A 175 6.75 18.14 -8.31
C ILE A 175 7.81 17.73 -9.33
N ASN A 176 9.09 17.79 -8.99
CA ASN A 176 10.25 17.48 -9.86
C ASN A 176 10.24 18.18 -11.25
N GLY A 177 9.52 19.29 -11.40
CA GLY A 177 9.22 19.96 -12.69
C GLY A 177 8.21 19.24 -13.58
N GLU A 178 7.86 18.01 -13.22
CA GLU A 178 7.16 17.03 -14.03
C GLU A 178 5.63 17.22 -14.11
N SER A 179 5.05 16.61 -15.15
CA SER A 179 3.61 16.61 -15.40
C SER A 179 2.89 15.42 -14.77
N SER A 180 3.59 14.28 -14.62
CA SER A 180 3.04 12.98 -14.26
C SER A 180 2.66 12.82 -12.78
N THR A 181 3.59 13.07 -11.85
CA THR A 181 3.40 12.83 -10.40
C THR A 181 2.30 13.72 -9.80
N GLY A 182 1.23 13.11 -9.26
CA GLY A 182 0.12 13.84 -8.62
C GLY A 182 0.38 14.23 -7.16
N GLY A 183 1.14 13.41 -6.44
CA GLY A 183 1.52 13.62 -5.04
C GLY A 183 2.61 12.64 -4.61
N TYR A 184 2.99 12.71 -3.33
CA TYR A 184 3.71 11.67 -2.60
C TYR A 184 3.51 11.85 -1.09
N ALA A 185 3.57 10.77 -0.31
CA ALA A 185 3.65 10.83 1.16
C ALA A 185 4.78 9.98 1.72
N TYR A 186 5.25 10.34 2.91
CA TYR A 186 6.16 9.51 3.70
C TYR A 186 5.41 8.58 4.68
N PHE A 187 5.95 7.37 4.82
CA PHE A 187 5.43 6.31 5.69
C PHE A 187 5.54 6.67 7.20
N PRO A 188 4.75 6.01 8.10
CA PRO A 188 4.68 6.32 9.53
C PRO A 188 6.00 6.41 10.30
N GLN A 189 7.06 5.73 9.84
CA GLN A 189 8.39 5.75 10.42
C GLN A 189 9.05 7.15 10.38
N SER A 190 8.66 7.99 9.42
CA SER A 190 9.28 9.31 9.20
C SER A 190 8.91 10.40 10.22
N VAL A 191 7.97 10.18 11.14
CA VAL A 191 7.44 11.17 12.13
C VAL A 191 8.51 11.93 12.94
N ASN A 192 9.74 11.41 13.05
CA ASN A 192 10.85 12.08 13.74
C ASN A 192 11.69 13.02 12.83
N PHE A 193 11.32 13.19 11.56
CA PHE A 193 12.08 13.93 10.54
C PHE A 193 11.27 15.10 9.96
N ASP A 194 11.97 16.19 9.68
CA ASP A 194 11.46 17.47 9.13
C ASP A 194 10.92 17.41 7.68
N ILE A 195 10.65 16.19 7.19
CA ILE A 195 10.10 15.89 5.88
C ILE A 195 8.78 15.09 5.96
N ASP A 196 8.36 14.61 7.14
CA ASP A 196 7.15 13.80 7.30
C ASP A 196 5.86 14.56 6.96
N GLY A 197 4.98 13.88 6.23
CA GLY A 197 3.73 14.41 5.74
C GLY A 197 3.46 14.03 4.28
N THR A 198 2.44 14.64 3.71
CA THR A 198 2.01 14.45 2.32
C THR A 198 2.32 15.69 1.49
N VAL A 199 2.63 15.51 0.21
CA VAL A 199 2.77 16.58 -0.79
C VAL A 199 1.76 16.34 -1.91
N ILE A 200 0.92 17.32 -2.23
CA ILE A 200 -0.11 17.24 -3.28
C ILE A 200 0.11 18.33 -4.32
N LYS A 201 0.01 17.98 -5.61
CA LYS A 201 -0.01 18.94 -6.70
C LYS A 201 -1.39 19.58 -6.83
N VAL A 202 -1.48 20.89 -7.07
CA VAL A 202 -2.74 21.64 -7.24
C VAL A 202 -3.66 21.08 -8.34
N ALA A 203 -3.08 20.45 -9.37
CA ALA A 203 -3.82 19.76 -10.43
C ALA A 203 -4.45 18.41 -10.00
N SER A 204 -4.21 17.98 -8.76
CA SER A 204 -4.60 16.68 -8.20
C SER A 204 -5.36 16.80 -6.87
N MET A 205 -5.94 17.97 -6.58
CA MET A 205 -6.82 18.19 -5.41
C MET A 205 -8.21 17.58 -5.58
N HIS A 206 -8.70 17.50 -6.82
CA HIS A 206 -10.08 17.12 -7.14
C HIS A 206 -10.13 16.18 -8.36
N PRO A 207 -10.73 14.98 -8.25
CA PRO A 207 -11.21 14.35 -7.01
C PRO A 207 -10.07 14.18 -5.97
N ALA A 208 -10.44 13.97 -4.70
CA ALA A 208 -9.47 13.81 -3.61
C ALA A 208 -8.87 12.39 -3.53
N ASP A 209 -8.94 11.61 -4.61
CA ASP A 209 -8.48 10.21 -4.65
C ASP A 209 -6.95 10.12 -4.61
N VAL A 210 -6.24 11.05 -5.23
CA VAL A 210 -4.77 11.18 -5.08
C VAL A 210 -4.41 11.46 -3.62
N LEU A 211 -5.07 12.42 -2.95
CA LEU A 211 -4.83 12.66 -1.53
C LEU A 211 -5.19 11.44 -0.66
N ALA A 212 -6.24 10.69 -1.00
CA ALA A 212 -6.58 9.46 -0.28
C ALA A 212 -5.57 8.32 -0.50
N HIS A 213 -4.96 8.23 -1.69
CA HIS A 213 -3.87 7.30 -1.99
C HIS A 213 -2.61 7.65 -1.18
N GLU A 214 -2.18 8.91 -1.21
CA GLU A 214 -1.01 9.36 -0.44
C GLU A 214 -1.25 9.25 1.08
N MET A 215 -2.46 9.55 1.55
CA MET A 215 -2.84 9.34 2.96
C MET A 215 -2.88 7.84 3.34
N GLY A 216 -3.01 6.94 2.37
CA GLY A 216 -2.82 5.51 2.55
C GLY A 216 -1.37 5.18 2.91
N HIS A 217 -0.41 5.66 2.12
CA HIS A 217 1.03 5.56 2.43
C HIS A 217 1.39 6.23 3.74
N ALA A 218 0.81 7.41 4.01
CA ALA A 218 0.98 8.12 5.28
C ALA A 218 0.61 7.25 6.50
N LEU A 219 -0.39 6.37 6.36
CA LEU A 219 -0.83 5.42 7.39
C LEU A 219 -0.18 4.03 7.27
N GLY A 220 0.80 3.86 6.37
CA GLY A 220 1.61 2.64 6.24
C GLY A 220 1.02 1.57 5.33
N LEU A 221 0.19 1.94 4.36
CA LEU A 221 -0.27 1.04 3.30
C LEU A 221 0.73 0.99 2.14
N TYR A 222 0.91 -0.21 1.58
CA TYR A 222 1.67 -0.46 0.36
C TYR A 222 0.74 -0.55 -0.85
N HIS A 223 1.30 -0.59 -2.06
CA HIS A 223 0.51 -0.91 -3.26
C HIS A 223 0.18 -2.38 -3.38
N THR A 224 -0.95 -2.68 -4.01
CA THR A 224 -1.50 -4.04 -4.20
C THR A 224 -0.62 -4.98 -5.04
N PHE A 225 0.42 -4.46 -5.69
CA PHE A 225 1.41 -5.18 -6.51
C PHE A 225 2.83 -5.15 -5.93
N ALA A 226 3.03 -4.67 -4.70
CA ALA A 226 4.33 -4.62 -4.06
C ALA A 226 4.95 -6.03 -3.93
N LYS A 227 6.28 -6.11 -4.03
CA LYS A 227 7.05 -7.35 -3.93
C LYS A 227 7.68 -7.52 -2.55
N ASP A 228 8.36 -6.48 -2.09
CA ASP A 228 9.10 -6.43 -0.82
C ASP A 228 8.68 -5.18 0.00
N GLY A 229 7.37 -4.93 0.03
CA GLY A 229 6.71 -3.79 0.67
C GLY A 229 6.78 -2.50 -0.15
N THR A 230 7.99 -2.09 -0.53
CA THR A 230 8.23 -0.85 -1.29
C THR A 230 8.59 -1.10 -2.76
N THR A 231 9.32 -2.18 -3.06
CA THR A 231 9.68 -2.54 -4.44
C THR A 231 8.43 -2.90 -5.26
N PRO A 232 8.17 -2.24 -6.41
CA PRO A 232 7.18 -2.74 -7.37
C PRO A 232 7.58 -4.11 -7.92
N THR A 233 6.60 -4.98 -8.19
CA THR A 233 6.80 -6.09 -9.13
C THR A 233 7.06 -5.56 -10.55
N LYS A 234 7.50 -6.44 -11.46
CA LYS A 234 7.51 -6.15 -12.91
C LYS A 234 6.21 -6.59 -13.55
N GLU A 235 5.90 -6.08 -14.74
CA GLU A 235 4.77 -6.56 -15.54
C GLU A 235 4.94 -8.08 -15.82
N GLY A 236 3.94 -8.87 -15.45
CA GLY A 236 3.98 -10.34 -15.52
C GLY A 236 4.78 -11.04 -14.40
N GLU A 237 5.43 -10.32 -13.49
CA GLU A 237 6.10 -10.89 -12.30
C GLU A 237 5.19 -10.80 -11.07
N CYS A 238 5.03 -11.89 -10.33
CA CYS A 238 4.13 -11.95 -9.17
C CYS A 238 4.88 -11.81 -7.83
N PRO A 239 4.26 -11.25 -6.78
CA PRO A 239 4.88 -11.14 -5.45
C PRO A 239 5.30 -12.50 -4.90
N THR A 240 6.56 -12.63 -4.46
CA THR A 240 7.23 -13.92 -4.21
C THR A 240 6.62 -14.76 -3.09
N GLU A 241 5.93 -14.12 -2.14
CA GLU A 241 5.23 -14.78 -1.02
C GLU A 241 3.70 -14.75 -1.16
N GLY A 242 3.18 -14.26 -2.30
CA GLY A 242 1.73 -14.19 -2.56
C GLY A 242 0.95 -13.18 -1.74
N LYS A 243 1.60 -12.22 -1.06
CA LYS A 243 0.94 -11.27 -0.15
C LYS A 243 0.83 -9.80 -0.61
N GLY A 244 1.42 -9.39 -1.74
CA GLY A 244 1.19 -8.06 -2.35
C GLY A 244 1.43 -6.87 -1.40
N ASP A 245 0.35 -6.19 -1.00
CA ASP A 245 0.33 -5.09 -0.01
C ASP A 245 0.44 -5.56 1.47
N TYR A 246 0.84 -6.81 1.67
CA TYR A 246 1.05 -7.53 2.93
C TYR A 246 -0.23 -7.91 3.69
N VAL A 247 -1.43 -7.78 3.11
CA VAL A 247 -2.69 -8.17 3.79
C VAL A 247 -3.42 -9.32 3.09
N ASP A 248 -4.02 -10.21 3.90
CA ASP A 248 -4.61 -11.48 3.43
C ASP A 248 -5.90 -11.33 2.59
N ASP A 249 -6.48 -10.12 2.49
CA ASP A 249 -7.73 -9.86 1.75
C ASP A 249 -7.55 -9.03 0.46
N THR A 250 -6.30 -8.79 0.04
CA THR A 250 -5.93 -8.34 -1.30
C THR A 250 -5.34 -9.53 -2.07
N ASP A 251 -6.00 -9.99 -3.14
CA ASP A 251 -5.42 -10.98 -4.06
C ASP A 251 -4.13 -10.38 -4.69
N PRO A 252 -2.95 -11.05 -4.66
CA PRO A 252 -1.70 -10.49 -5.17
C PRO A 252 -1.75 -10.35 -6.70
N HIS A 253 -1.07 -9.34 -7.26
CA HIS A 253 -0.94 -9.19 -8.70
C HIS A 253 0.40 -8.58 -9.15
N SER A 254 0.73 -8.72 -10.44
CA SER A 254 1.87 -8.07 -11.07
C SER A 254 1.57 -6.60 -11.37
N TYR A 255 2.62 -5.77 -11.36
CA TYR A 255 2.57 -4.35 -11.74
C TYR A 255 1.84 -4.12 -13.07
N MET A 256 0.86 -3.21 -13.03
CA MET A 256 0.14 -2.70 -14.19
C MET A 256 -0.58 -1.40 -13.83
N PHE A 257 -1.03 -0.64 -14.83
CA PHE A 257 -2.00 0.45 -14.65
C PHE A 257 -3.42 -0.04 -14.93
N PHE A 258 -4.35 0.19 -14.00
CA PHE A 258 -5.75 -0.16 -14.15
C PHE A 258 -6.56 0.91 -14.89
N ASN A 259 -7.68 0.47 -15.46
CA ASN A 259 -8.84 1.29 -15.80
C ASN A 259 -10.13 0.56 -15.39
N CYS A 260 -11.28 1.22 -15.48
CA CYS A 260 -12.53 0.73 -14.89
C CYS A 260 -13.06 -0.57 -15.54
N GLY A 261 -12.55 -0.96 -16.72
CA GLY A 261 -12.90 -2.20 -17.40
C GLY A 261 -12.09 -3.43 -16.95
N HIS A 262 -10.96 -3.25 -16.25
CA HIS A 262 -10.05 -4.36 -15.93
C HIS A 262 -10.58 -5.36 -14.90
N LYS A 263 -11.70 -5.08 -14.20
CA LYS A 263 -12.28 -5.98 -13.18
C LYS A 263 -12.51 -7.43 -13.68
N THR A 264 -12.84 -7.58 -14.96
CA THR A 264 -13.15 -8.87 -15.60
C THR A 264 -11.96 -9.49 -16.33
N MET A 265 -10.81 -8.80 -16.39
CA MET A 265 -9.58 -9.37 -16.93
C MET A 265 -8.96 -10.34 -15.93
N GLU A 266 -8.27 -11.36 -16.43
CA GLU A 266 -7.62 -12.39 -15.63
C GLU A 266 -6.33 -11.86 -15.00
N ASN A 267 -6.20 -12.02 -13.68
CA ASN A 267 -4.98 -11.74 -12.93
C ASN A 267 -4.01 -12.92 -13.08
N PRO A 268 -2.83 -12.74 -13.72
CA PRO A 268 -1.90 -13.84 -13.99
C PRO A 268 -1.29 -14.45 -12.72
N CYS A 269 -1.41 -13.77 -11.57
CA CYS A 269 -0.88 -14.26 -10.29
C CYS A 269 -1.88 -15.13 -9.51
N THR A 270 -3.17 -15.13 -9.88
CA THR A 270 -4.20 -15.93 -9.19
C THR A 270 -5.09 -16.75 -10.12
N ASN A 271 -5.03 -16.52 -11.44
CA ASN A 271 -5.93 -17.10 -12.46
C ASN A 271 -7.42 -16.87 -12.16
N LYS A 272 -7.73 -15.71 -11.53
CA LYS A 272 -9.08 -15.20 -11.25
C LYS A 272 -9.24 -13.83 -11.91
N PRO A 273 -10.46 -13.30 -12.11
CA PRO A 273 -10.65 -11.90 -12.48
C PRO A 273 -10.09 -10.95 -11.41
N TYR A 274 -9.48 -9.82 -11.80
CA TYR A 274 -8.96 -8.80 -10.86
C TYR A 274 -10.01 -8.27 -9.86
N GLY A 275 -11.30 -8.30 -10.23
CA GLY A 275 -12.40 -7.99 -9.32
C GLY A 275 -12.28 -6.60 -8.70
N LYS A 276 -12.26 -6.53 -7.37
CA LYS A 276 -12.15 -5.27 -6.61
C LYS A 276 -10.77 -4.62 -6.64
N ILE A 277 -9.71 -5.31 -7.06
CA ILE A 277 -8.36 -4.71 -7.10
C ILE A 277 -8.27 -3.61 -8.15
N ALA A 278 -8.99 -3.77 -9.27
CA ALA A 278 -9.19 -2.73 -10.28
C ALA A 278 -10.08 -1.55 -9.81
N GLU A 279 -10.39 -1.47 -8.50
CA GLU A 279 -11.06 -0.35 -7.81
C GLU A 279 -10.38 0.01 -6.45
N ASN A 280 -9.26 -0.65 -6.11
CA ASN A 280 -8.57 -0.43 -4.85
C ASN A 280 -7.82 0.91 -4.89
N MET A 281 -7.94 1.70 -3.81
CA MET A 281 -7.32 3.02 -3.71
C MET A 281 -5.80 2.95 -3.80
N MET A 282 -5.19 1.85 -3.34
CA MET A 282 -3.75 1.58 -3.36
C MET A 282 -3.27 0.85 -4.63
N ALA A 283 -4.06 0.84 -5.70
CA ALA A 283 -3.60 0.34 -7.01
C ALA A 283 -3.22 1.50 -7.96
N TYR A 284 -2.39 1.23 -8.96
CA TYR A 284 -2.03 2.21 -10.01
C TYR A 284 -3.12 2.30 -11.07
N PHE A 285 -3.37 3.50 -11.61
CA PHE A 285 -4.36 3.77 -12.65
C PHE A 285 -3.82 4.76 -13.68
N TYR A 286 -4.28 4.65 -14.93
CA TYR A 286 -3.98 5.65 -15.95
C TYR A 286 -4.50 7.04 -15.54
N SER A 287 -3.75 8.10 -15.89
CA SER A 287 -4.12 9.48 -15.58
C SER A 287 -5.52 9.84 -16.11
N GLY A 288 -6.36 10.41 -15.24
CA GLY A 288 -7.75 10.76 -15.55
C GLY A 288 -8.78 9.63 -15.42
N THR A 289 -8.45 8.49 -14.80
CA THR A 289 -9.38 7.35 -14.65
C THR A 289 -9.94 7.20 -13.24
N ASN A 290 -11.15 7.69 -13.00
CA ASN A 290 -11.76 7.84 -11.67
C ASN A 290 -12.46 6.56 -11.16
N CYS A 291 -11.76 5.41 -11.13
CA CYS A 291 -12.33 4.12 -10.67
C CYS A 291 -11.95 3.74 -9.23
N ARG A 292 -10.97 4.42 -8.62
CA ARG A 292 -10.53 4.18 -7.25
C ARG A 292 -11.67 4.52 -6.29
N SER A 293 -12.12 3.54 -5.50
CA SER A 293 -13.32 3.72 -4.66
C SER A 293 -13.29 3.00 -3.32
N SER A 294 -12.32 2.11 -3.07
CA SER A 294 -12.34 1.24 -1.89
C SER A 294 -10.95 0.92 -1.33
N PHE A 295 -10.90 0.64 -0.02
CA PHE A 295 -9.81 -0.05 0.65
C PHE A 295 -10.32 -1.41 1.17
N THR A 296 -9.43 -2.37 1.41
CA THR A 296 -9.77 -3.67 2.01
C THR A 296 -9.87 -3.60 3.55
N ALA A 297 -10.39 -4.65 4.20
CA ALA A 297 -10.48 -4.72 5.65
C ALA A 297 -9.10 -4.97 6.30
N GLY A 298 -8.23 -5.73 5.62
CA GLY A 298 -6.82 -5.89 6.00
C GLY A 298 -6.04 -4.58 5.91
N GLN A 299 -6.21 -3.82 4.82
CA GLN A 299 -5.64 -2.47 4.69
C GLN A 299 -6.12 -1.55 5.84
N VAL A 300 -7.43 -1.51 6.11
CA VAL A 300 -7.99 -0.77 7.27
C VAL A 300 -7.38 -1.19 8.60
N ALA A 301 -7.16 -2.49 8.83
CA ALA A 301 -6.56 -3.00 10.06
C ALA A 301 -5.08 -2.61 10.18
N ARG A 302 -4.31 -2.69 9.09
CA ARG A 302 -2.91 -2.26 9.03
C ARG A 302 -2.75 -0.76 9.32
N ALA A 303 -3.56 0.08 8.69
CA ALA A 303 -3.54 1.53 8.90
C ALA A 303 -3.88 1.93 10.34
N ASN A 304 -4.91 1.32 10.94
CA ASN A 304 -5.25 1.54 12.34
C ASN A 304 -4.16 1.03 13.29
N HIS A 305 -3.48 -0.08 12.97
CA HIS A 305 -2.36 -0.56 13.77
C HIS A 305 -1.20 0.45 13.80
N HIS A 306 -0.78 0.97 12.64
CA HIS A 306 0.22 2.05 12.56
C HIS A 306 -0.22 3.27 13.39
N LEU A 307 -1.44 3.76 13.18
CA LEU A 307 -1.98 4.93 13.88
C LEU A 307 -2.00 4.77 15.41
N MET A 308 -2.28 3.58 15.94
CA MET A 308 -2.45 3.37 17.38
C MET A 308 -1.18 2.95 18.12
N ASN A 309 -0.18 2.40 17.42
CA ASN A 309 0.95 1.70 18.05
C ASN A 309 2.34 2.21 17.63
N THR A 310 2.44 3.06 16.61
CA THR A 310 3.71 3.74 16.23
C THR A 310 3.72 5.21 16.66
N ALA A 311 4.74 5.97 16.26
CA ALA A 311 4.90 7.38 16.56
C ALA A 311 3.67 8.26 16.20
N ARG A 312 2.87 7.86 15.19
CA ARG A 312 1.63 8.58 14.80
C ARG A 312 0.51 8.56 15.86
N LYS A 313 0.61 7.73 16.91
CA LYS A 313 -0.34 7.71 18.05
C LYS A 313 -0.54 9.07 18.70
N THR A 314 0.51 9.89 18.70
CA THR A 314 0.51 11.26 19.27
C THR A 314 -0.58 12.16 18.67
N LEU A 315 -0.92 11.98 17.39
CA LEU A 315 -1.98 12.72 16.68
C LEU A 315 -3.37 12.52 17.32
N LEU A 316 -3.63 11.36 17.93
CA LEU A 316 -4.90 11.05 18.62
C LEU A 316 -5.07 11.79 19.95
N THR A 317 -3.99 12.37 20.49
CA THR A 317 -3.94 13.09 21.77
C THR A 317 -3.54 14.56 21.59
N SER A 318 -3.53 15.05 20.35
CA SER A 318 -2.98 16.37 20.01
C SER A 318 -3.87 17.54 20.48
N PRO A 319 -3.28 18.62 21.02
CA PRO A 319 -4.00 19.86 21.37
C PRO A 319 -4.45 20.67 20.15
N ALA A 320 -4.08 20.28 18.93
CA ALA A 320 -4.37 20.96 17.66
C ALA A 320 -5.86 21.22 17.39
N LEU A 321 -6.77 20.45 18.02
CA LEU A 321 -8.21 20.52 17.82
C LEU A 321 -8.97 21.14 19.01
N GLU A 322 -8.27 21.48 20.10
CA GLU A 322 -8.87 22.11 21.27
C GLU A 322 -9.49 23.48 20.94
N ALA A 323 -10.58 23.82 21.64
CA ALA A 323 -11.18 25.15 21.53
C ALA A 323 -10.21 26.23 22.06
N VAL A 324 -9.98 27.27 21.25
CA VAL A 324 -9.23 28.48 21.66
C VAL A 324 -9.94 29.16 22.84
N ASN A 325 -9.16 29.75 23.76
CA ASN A 325 -9.67 30.46 24.95
C ASN A 325 -9.63 31.99 24.74
N LEU A 326 -10.18 32.77 25.69
CA LEU A 326 -10.00 34.22 25.70
C LEU A 326 -8.50 34.60 25.70
N PRO A 327 -8.09 35.64 24.95
CA PRO A 327 -6.70 36.08 24.91
C PRO A 327 -6.27 36.64 26.27
N VAL A 328 -4.97 36.65 26.55
CA VAL A 328 -4.39 37.27 27.75
C VAL A 328 -3.30 38.24 27.33
N ALA A 329 -3.49 39.51 27.62
CA ALA A 329 -2.62 40.61 27.20
C ALA A 329 -1.38 40.75 28.11
N ASP A 330 -0.18 40.78 27.55
CA ASP A 330 1.04 41.24 28.23
C ASP A 330 2.07 41.80 27.24
N PHE A 331 2.97 42.65 27.72
CA PHE A 331 4.05 43.26 26.94
C PHE A 331 5.21 43.75 27.80
N LYS A 332 6.34 44.05 27.16
CA LYS A 332 7.47 44.80 27.76
C LYS A 332 8.10 45.79 26.77
N ALA A 333 8.72 46.85 27.26
CA ALA A 333 9.60 47.72 26.48
C ALA A 333 11.07 47.24 26.53
N THR A 334 11.95 47.81 25.68
CA THR A 334 13.41 47.73 25.87
C THR A 334 13.89 48.59 27.03
N ASN A 335 13.33 49.80 27.15
CA ASN A 335 13.66 50.81 28.15
C ASN A 335 12.36 51.47 28.64
N THR A 336 12.25 51.70 29.94
CA THR A 336 11.12 52.42 30.56
C THR A 336 11.47 53.84 30.99
N PHE A 337 12.74 54.24 30.87
CA PHE A 337 13.23 55.60 31.09
C PHE A 337 14.09 56.00 29.89
N VAL A 338 13.80 57.14 29.25
CA VAL A 338 14.49 57.64 28.05
C VAL A 338 14.59 59.16 27.98
N VAL A 339 15.44 59.66 27.07
CA VAL A 339 15.45 61.07 26.63
C VAL A 339 14.42 61.27 25.51
N SER A 340 13.83 62.47 25.41
CA SER A 340 12.88 62.82 24.34
C SER A 340 13.42 62.53 22.92
N ASP A 341 12.55 62.05 22.04
CA ASP A 341 12.80 61.58 20.66
C ASP A 341 13.71 60.34 20.50
N VAL A 342 14.16 59.71 21.60
CA VAL A 342 14.72 58.36 21.58
C VAL A 342 13.61 57.34 21.31
N ALA A 343 13.92 56.30 20.54
CA ALA A 343 12.97 55.26 20.18
C ALA A 343 12.94 54.12 21.20
N VAL A 344 11.74 53.80 21.69
CA VAL A 344 11.45 52.66 22.56
C VAL A 344 10.83 51.54 21.73
N LYS A 345 11.37 50.33 21.81
CA LYS A 345 10.79 49.13 21.19
C LYS A 345 9.94 48.37 22.18
N PHE A 346 8.72 48.04 21.76
CA PHE A 346 7.79 47.23 22.54
C PHE A 346 7.75 45.80 22.01
N MET A 347 7.54 44.84 22.92
CA MET A 347 7.50 43.41 22.64
C MET A 347 6.20 42.84 23.21
N ASN A 348 5.35 42.29 22.35
CA ASN A 348 4.12 41.62 22.75
C ASN A 348 4.43 40.22 23.34
N LEU A 349 3.85 39.91 24.49
CA LEU A 349 4.02 38.66 25.26
C LEU A 349 2.67 37.92 25.50
N SER A 350 1.64 38.32 24.75
CA SER A 350 0.25 37.87 24.94
C SER A 350 0.04 36.39 24.59
N LYS A 351 -1.02 35.79 25.15
CA LYS A 351 -1.27 34.33 25.13
C LYS A 351 -2.70 33.98 24.69
N ASN A 352 -2.92 32.66 24.53
CA ASN A 352 -4.18 32.01 24.11
C ASN A 352 -4.64 32.36 22.68
N GLY A 353 -3.70 32.76 21.82
CA GLY A 353 -3.97 33.19 20.46
C GLY A 353 -4.48 34.61 20.37
N VAL A 354 -3.89 35.36 19.43
CA VAL A 354 -4.20 36.77 19.19
C VAL A 354 -4.33 36.95 17.68
N ASP A 355 -5.56 37.16 17.24
CA ASP A 355 -5.90 37.38 15.83
C ASP A 355 -5.68 38.86 15.46
N GLU A 356 -5.83 39.77 16.44
CA GLU A 356 -5.64 41.23 16.32
C GLU A 356 -4.92 41.81 17.55
N SER A 357 -3.90 42.64 17.32
CA SER A 357 -3.24 43.45 18.37
C SER A 357 -3.40 44.95 18.09
N LYS A 358 -3.77 45.73 19.11
CA LYS A 358 -3.89 47.19 19.05
C LYS A 358 -3.19 47.83 20.25
N TRP A 359 -2.16 48.63 19.97
CA TRP A 359 -1.43 49.41 20.94
C TRP A 359 -1.96 50.85 21.03
N THR A 360 -1.84 51.46 22.20
CA THR A 360 -2.02 52.90 22.42
C THR A 360 -0.88 53.43 23.31
N PHE A 361 -0.26 54.52 22.87
CA PHE A 361 0.89 55.17 23.51
C PHE A 361 0.53 56.63 23.81
N GLU A 362 0.29 56.96 25.07
CA GLU A 362 0.01 58.34 25.46
C GLU A 362 1.23 59.23 25.19
N GLY A 363 1.06 60.36 24.50
CA GLY A 363 2.18 61.22 24.09
C GLY A 363 3.17 60.60 23.08
N GLY A 364 2.92 59.37 22.62
CA GLY A 364 3.79 58.65 21.69
C GLY A 364 3.57 59.03 20.24
N ASN A 365 4.60 58.82 19.42
CA ASN A 365 4.59 58.94 17.97
C ASN A 365 5.19 57.65 17.36
N PRO A 366 4.39 56.80 16.71
CA PRO A 366 2.94 56.91 16.52
C PRO A 366 2.16 56.69 17.82
N ALA A 367 1.04 57.40 18.00
CA ALA A 367 0.20 57.31 19.21
C ALA A 367 -0.58 55.97 19.34
N THR A 368 -0.66 55.20 18.25
CA THR A 368 -1.26 53.86 18.19
C THR A 368 -0.54 53.04 17.13
N SER A 369 -0.43 51.73 17.32
CA SER A 369 0.07 50.79 16.30
C SER A 369 -0.71 49.48 16.32
N THR A 370 -0.71 48.76 15.20
CA THR A 370 -1.20 47.38 15.08
C THR A 370 -0.09 46.37 14.83
N GLU A 371 1.18 46.81 14.77
CA GLU A 371 2.33 45.93 14.64
C GLU A 371 2.50 45.04 15.88
N TRP A 372 3.06 43.84 15.72
CA TRP A 372 3.27 42.93 16.84
C TRP A 372 4.31 43.46 17.86
N ASN A 373 5.38 44.10 17.38
CA ASN A 373 6.48 44.64 18.19
C ASN A 373 6.84 46.07 17.71
N PRO A 374 6.04 47.10 18.03
CA PRO A 374 6.21 48.44 17.47
C PRO A 374 7.39 49.22 18.08
N GLU A 375 7.90 50.18 17.30
CA GLU A 375 8.90 51.18 17.74
C GLU A 375 8.24 52.56 17.83
N VAL A 376 8.40 53.26 18.97
CA VAL A 376 7.67 54.49 19.29
C VAL A 376 8.61 55.53 19.90
N LYS A 377 8.43 56.81 19.56
CA LYS A 377 9.14 57.94 20.16
C LYS A 377 8.21 58.80 21.01
N PHE A 378 8.74 59.47 22.02
CA PHE A 378 8.00 60.41 22.87
C PHE A 378 8.75 61.75 22.85
N SER A 379 8.08 62.82 22.41
CA SER A 379 8.76 64.09 22.05
C SER A 379 8.71 65.18 23.12
N GLY A 380 8.09 64.94 24.28
CA GLY A 380 8.11 65.85 25.42
C GLY A 380 8.31 65.09 26.73
N ALA A 381 8.89 65.75 27.73
CA ALA A 381 9.01 65.19 29.07
C ALA A 381 7.66 64.84 29.70
N GLY A 382 7.65 63.80 30.52
CA GLY A 382 6.47 63.34 31.23
C GLY A 382 6.56 61.86 31.63
N VAL A 383 5.46 61.33 32.16
CA VAL A 383 5.31 59.90 32.39
C VAL A 383 4.03 59.44 31.69
N PHE A 384 4.16 58.41 30.85
CA PHE A 384 3.14 58.03 29.88
C PHE A 384 2.66 56.60 30.11
N LYS A 385 1.34 56.39 30.05
CA LYS A 385 0.78 55.02 30.05
C LYS A 385 0.89 54.37 28.68
N VAL A 386 0.97 53.05 28.68
CA VAL A 386 0.92 52.22 27.46
C VAL A 386 -0.14 51.15 27.63
N SER A 387 -0.99 51.00 26.62
CA SER A 387 -2.05 49.98 26.58
C SER A 387 -1.84 49.04 25.39
N LEU A 388 -2.05 47.75 25.62
CA LEU A 388 -2.16 46.73 24.59
C LEU A 388 -3.51 46.01 24.74
N THR A 389 -4.36 46.16 23.73
CA THR A 389 -5.55 45.33 23.53
C THR A 389 -5.19 44.21 22.56
N VAL A 390 -5.50 42.97 22.94
CA VAL A 390 -5.40 41.79 22.07
C VAL A 390 -6.74 41.08 21.99
N LYS A 391 -7.07 40.60 20.80
CA LYS A 391 -8.39 40.04 20.47
C LYS A 391 -8.24 38.74 19.68
N ASN A 392 -9.15 37.81 19.92
CA ASN A 392 -9.31 36.62 19.10
C ASN A 392 -10.80 36.26 18.93
N SER A 393 -11.10 35.18 18.20
CA SER A 393 -12.44 34.64 17.98
C SER A 393 -13.32 34.35 19.22
N LYS A 394 -12.80 34.48 20.45
CA LYS A 394 -13.55 34.35 21.72
C LYS A 394 -13.85 35.68 22.42
N GLY A 395 -13.16 36.77 22.04
CA GLY A 395 -13.26 38.07 22.69
C GLY A 395 -11.92 38.78 22.77
N GLU A 396 -11.86 39.80 23.62
CA GLU A 396 -10.70 40.67 23.77
C GLU A 396 -10.22 40.75 25.23
N ASN A 397 -8.95 41.11 25.40
CA ASN A 397 -8.35 41.40 26.68
C ASN A 397 -7.39 42.59 26.53
N THR A 398 -7.40 43.49 27.50
CA THR A 398 -6.55 44.69 27.49
C THR A 398 -5.72 44.75 28.75
N ILE A 399 -4.43 45.02 28.60
CA ILE A 399 -3.54 45.40 29.69
C ILE A 399 -3.08 46.85 29.48
N THR A 400 -3.27 47.66 30.51
CA THR A 400 -2.68 49.01 30.58
C THR A 400 -1.61 49.00 31.66
N LYS A 401 -0.43 49.53 31.33
CA LYS A 401 0.63 49.81 32.29
C LYS A 401 0.65 51.33 32.46
N GLU A 402 0.05 51.79 33.56
CA GLU A 402 0.05 53.19 33.97
C GLU A 402 1.48 53.64 34.29
N SER A 403 1.82 54.89 33.97
CA SER A 403 3.15 55.47 34.23
C SER A 403 4.33 54.60 33.77
N TYR A 404 4.22 53.96 32.60
CA TYR A 404 5.15 52.91 32.17
C TYR A 404 6.39 53.41 31.42
N ILE A 405 6.29 54.53 30.70
CA ILE A 405 7.44 55.19 30.06
C ILE A 405 7.63 56.56 30.69
N GLU A 406 8.74 56.75 31.38
CA GLU A 406 9.21 58.06 31.84
C GLU A 406 10.17 58.66 30.80
N VAL A 407 9.96 59.93 30.48
CA VAL A 407 10.71 60.66 29.46
C VAL A 407 11.20 61.96 30.08
N ILE A 408 12.49 62.24 29.93
CA ILE A 408 13.04 63.57 30.25
C ILE A 408 13.30 64.36 28.98
N ASP A 409 13.18 65.68 29.05
CA ASP A 409 13.54 66.55 27.94
C ASP A 409 15.03 66.40 27.64
N LYS A 410 15.38 66.54 26.35
CA LYS A 410 16.75 66.74 25.85
C LYS A 410 17.31 68.12 26.22
N SER A 411 17.18 68.47 27.49
CA SER A 411 17.72 69.66 28.14
C SER A 411 19.23 69.79 27.93
N ALA A 412 19.71 71.03 27.95
CA ALA A 412 21.12 71.35 27.79
C ALA A 412 21.92 70.85 29.00
N GLN A 413 22.55 69.69 28.82
CA GLN A 413 23.57 69.15 29.70
C GLN A 413 24.81 70.05 29.65
N THR A 414 25.46 70.25 30.79
CA THR A 414 26.70 71.03 30.87
C THR A 414 27.79 70.36 30.03
N VAL A 415 28.37 71.11 29.09
CA VAL A 415 29.40 70.61 28.18
C VAL A 415 30.70 70.48 28.95
N ALA A 416 31.36 69.31 28.85
CA ALA A 416 32.62 69.09 29.54
C ALA A 416 33.71 70.10 29.10
N ASP A 417 34.38 70.72 30.08
CA ASP A 417 35.53 71.63 29.95
C ASP A 417 36.67 71.03 29.10
N CYS A 418 36.72 69.69 28.98
CA CYS A 418 37.64 68.99 28.12
C CYS A 418 36.92 67.99 27.19
N LYS A 419 37.19 68.11 25.88
CA LYS A 419 37.07 67.00 24.94
C LYS A 419 38.34 66.13 25.07
N PRO A 420 38.24 64.80 25.16
CA PRO A 420 39.43 63.94 25.27
C PRO A 420 40.40 64.18 24.10
N VAL A 421 41.71 64.26 24.40
CA VAL A 421 42.77 64.47 23.39
C VAL A 421 43.35 63.14 22.94
N TRP A 422 43.51 62.97 21.62
CA TRP A 422 43.89 61.72 20.95
C TRP A 422 45.27 61.87 20.33
N SER A 423 46.28 61.27 20.96
CA SER A 423 47.71 61.45 20.61
C SER A 423 48.22 60.51 19.51
N SER A 424 47.37 59.65 18.95
CA SER A 424 47.74 58.61 17.98
C SER A 424 46.64 58.41 16.95
N PRO A 425 46.94 58.25 15.64
CA PRO A 425 45.95 57.93 14.61
C PRO A 425 45.26 56.56 14.80
N ASN A 426 45.93 55.64 15.49
CA ASN A 426 45.45 54.28 15.75
C ASN A 426 45.40 54.02 17.27
N ASN A 427 44.32 53.42 17.76
CA ASN A 427 44.17 53.01 19.16
C ASN A 427 44.88 51.70 19.55
N TYR A 428 45.50 50.97 18.60
CA TYR A 428 46.17 49.67 18.81
C TYR A 428 45.27 48.58 19.41
N GLY A 429 43.97 48.62 19.07
CA GLY A 429 42.97 47.67 19.56
C GLY A 429 42.48 47.97 20.99
N LEU A 430 42.84 49.12 21.54
CA LEU A 430 42.44 49.57 22.88
C LEU A 430 41.19 50.43 22.82
N GLY A 431 40.28 50.23 23.76
CA GLY A 431 39.06 51.02 23.87
C GLY A 431 37.91 50.27 24.52
N VAL A 432 36.77 50.93 24.56
CA VAL A 432 35.55 50.41 25.18
C VAL A 432 34.78 49.58 24.14
N LEU A 433 34.27 48.43 24.56
CA LEU A 433 33.49 47.51 23.71
C LEU A 433 32.02 47.44 24.11
N ASN A 434 31.74 47.56 25.42
CA ASN A 434 30.40 47.63 26.00
C ASN A 434 30.43 48.41 27.31
N VAL A 435 29.36 49.15 27.61
CA VAL A 435 29.10 49.81 28.89
C VAL A 435 27.69 49.49 29.34
N LYS A 436 27.54 49.11 30.62
CA LYS A 436 26.26 48.74 31.22
C LYS A 436 26.05 49.36 32.60
N LEU A 437 25.00 50.18 32.72
CA LEU A 437 24.55 50.82 33.96
C LEU A 437 23.05 51.15 33.85
N GLN A 438 22.21 50.44 34.61
CA GLN A 438 20.75 50.52 34.52
C GLN A 438 20.23 50.39 33.09
N GLU A 439 19.60 51.42 32.54
CA GLU A 439 19.03 51.45 31.18
C GLU A 439 20.10 51.55 30.09
N ILE A 440 21.34 51.92 30.43
CA ILE A 440 22.49 51.82 29.52
C ILE A 440 22.89 50.35 29.42
N ASP A 441 22.85 49.80 28.20
CA ASP A 441 23.53 48.57 27.80
C ASP A 441 23.95 48.69 26.33
N PHE A 442 24.99 49.50 26.10
CA PHE A 442 25.45 49.88 24.76
C PHE A 442 26.75 49.17 24.41
N SER A 443 26.87 48.72 23.17
CA SER A 443 28.08 48.06 22.64
C SER A 443 28.59 48.84 21.42
N SER A 444 29.85 49.26 21.49
CA SER A 444 30.45 50.29 20.64
C SER A 444 31.65 49.83 19.81
N GLY A 445 32.12 48.61 20.06
CA GLY A 445 33.31 48.05 19.40
C GLY A 445 33.17 47.87 17.88
N GLU A 446 34.28 48.09 17.18
CA GLU A 446 34.41 47.85 15.74
C GLU A 446 35.04 46.47 15.50
N THR A 447 34.80 45.83 14.33
CA THR A 447 35.43 44.54 14.00
C THR A 447 36.54 44.73 13.00
N ALA A 448 37.76 44.31 13.36
CA ALA A 448 38.89 44.24 12.45
C ALA A 448 39.15 42.78 12.07
N SER A 449 39.35 42.51 10.78
CA SER A 449 39.75 41.20 10.27
C SER A 449 41.26 41.16 10.00
N ASP A 450 41.98 40.26 10.65
CA ASP A 450 43.35 39.91 10.28
C ASP A 450 43.48 38.43 9.88
N ALA A 451 44.70 37.94 9.69
CA ALA A 451 44.97 36.56 9.28
C ALA A 451 44.59 35.48 10.32
N SER A 452 44.16 35.87 11.53
CA SER A 452 43.67 34.98 12.60
C SER A 452 42.15 35.01 12.77
N GLY A 453 41.46 36.01 12.24
CA GLY A 453 39.99 36.11 12.24
C GLY A 453 39.47 37.53 12.42
N THR A 454 38.15 37.67 12.62
CA THR A 454 37.50 38.92 13.03
C THR A 454 37.59 39.11 14.54
N MET A 455 38.27 40.17 14.99
CA MET A 455 38.41 40.54 16.40
C MET A 455 37.66 41.84 16.72
N PRO A 456 36.96 41.93 17.86
CA PRO A 456 36.37 43.18 18.35
C PRO A 456 37.45 44.08 18.93
N LEU A 457 37.57 45.29 18.39
CA LEU A 457 38.47 46.35 18.83
C LEU A 457 37.67 47.54 19.34
N GLY A 458 38.26 48.32 20.26
CA GLY A 458 37.71 49.63 20.60
C GLY A 458 37.62 50.53 19.37
N LYS A 459 36.73 51.52 19.40
CA LYS A 459 36.56 52.47 18.30
C LYS A 459 37.66 53.54 18.32
N ASN A 460 38.09 53.99 17.14
CA ASN A 460 38.96 55.17 17.06
C ASN A 460 38.14 56.46 17.28
N GLY A 461 38.56 57.28 18.25
CA GLY A 461 37.95 58.59 18.50
C GLY A 461 36.83 58.60 19.55
N PHE A 462 36.43 59.81 19.92
CA PHE A 462 35.48 60.07 21.01
C PHE A 462 34.05 59.74 20.60
N VAL A 463 33.34 59.00 21.45
CA VAL A 463 31.97 58.55 21.23
C VAL A 463 31.03 59.25 22.22
N ASP A 464 30.23 60.18 21.73
CA ASP A 464 29.18 60.83 22.53
C ASP A 464 27.85 60.09 22.36
N ARG A 465 27.37 59.48 23.46
CA ARG A 465 26.06 58.83 23.60
C ARG A 465 25.21 59.52 24.67
N SER A 466 25.68 60.63 25.24
CA SER A 466 25.08 61.32 26.40
C SER A 466 23.62 61.74 26.22
N ASN A 467 23.20 61.93 24.97
CA ASN A 467 21.86 62.36 24.55
C ASN A 467 20.95 61.19 24.13
N LEU A 468 21.43 59.93 24.23
CA LEU A 468 20.79 58.75 23.67
C LEU A 468 20.66 57.61 24.69
N ASP A 469 21.75 57.29 25.40
CA ASP A 469 21.76 56.30 26.47
C ASP A 469 21.91 57.02 27.82
N ILE A 470 21.00 56.76 28.75
CA ILE A 470 20.93 57.45 30.03
C ILE A 470 20.59 56.48 31.16
N ALA A 471 21.31 56.54 32.27
CA ALA A 471 21.01 55.75 33.47
C ALA A 471 20.22 56.58 34.48
N LYS A 472 19.09 56.07 34.98
CA LYS A 472 18.36 56.70 36.11
C LYS A 472 18.92 56.21 37.44
N LEU A 473 19.53 57.12 38.20
CA LEU A 473 20.12 56.86 39.51
C LEU A 473 19.42 57.68 40.60
N ASN A 474 19.53 57.23 41.85
CA ASN A 474 18.98 57.90 43.02
C ASN A 474 20.09 58.33 43.99
N PRO A 475 19.98 59.52 44.63
CA PRO A 475 20.86 59.94 45.72
C PRO A 475 20.97 58.88 46.84
N GLY A 476 22.14 58.76 47.44
CA GLY A 476 22.41 57.83 48.55
C GLY A 476 22.44 56.33 48.16
N MET A 477 21.99 55.96 46.96
CA MET A 477 21.91 54.57 46.52
C MET A 477 23.23 54.10 45.88
N SER A 478 23.58 52.83 46.14
CA SER A 478 24.73 52.16 45.54
C SER A 478 24.38 51.45 44.23
N TYR A 479 25.29 51.52 43.26
CA TYR A 479 25.15 50.96 41.92
C TYR A 479 26.44 50.28 41.47
N THR A 480 26.30 49.32 40.54
CA THR A 480 27.41 48.68 39.83
C THR A 480 27.39 49.10 38.37
N LEU A 481 28.42 49.83 37.95
CA LEU A 481 28.77 50.01 36.55
C LEU A 481 29.54 48.77 36.09
N SER A 482 29.18 48.22 34.93
CA SER A 482 29.93 47.18 34.24
C SER A 482 30.43 47.70 32.89
N PHE A 483 31.61 47.27 32.44
CA PHE A 483 32.15 47.63 31.13
C PHE A 483 33.11 46.56 30.58
N VAL A 484 33.30 46.53 29.27
CA VAL A 484 34.21 45.62 28.56
C VAL A 484 35.24 46.45 27.78
N VAL A 485 36.50 46.05 27.82
CA VAL A 485 37.62 46.67 27.09
C VAL A 485 38.27 45.70 26.10
N GLY A 486 39.25 46.18 25.32
CA GLY A 486 40.01 45.37 24.37
C GLY A 486 40.63 44.11 25.00
N SER A 487 40.62 43.00 24.25
CA SER A 487 41.17 41.71 24.72
C SER A 487 42.67 41.56 24.50
N TYR A 488 43.27 42.37 23.62
CA TYR A 488 44.62 42.16 23.08
C TYR A 488 45.72 42.78 23.94
N ASN A 489 45.71 44.10 24.12
CA ASN A 489 46.67 44.87 24.93
C ASN A 489 46.05 45.23 26.30
N ALA A 490 46.88 45.56 27.30
CA ALA A 490 46.40 45.78 28.68
C ALA A 490 46.04 47.25 28.97
N GLU A 491 44.82 47.47 29.45
CA GLU A 491 44.20 48.79 29.61
C GLU A 491 44.12 49.28 31.06
N THR A 492 44.12 50.60 31.19
CA THR A 492 43.73 51.34 32.39
C THR A 492 42.51 52.18 32.07
N THR A 493 41.39 51.88 32.74
CA THR A 493 40.11 52.57 32.61
C THR A 493 39.85 53.40 33.85
N VAL A 494 39.40 54.63 33.67
CA VAL A 494 38.90 55.54 34.68
C VAL A 494 37.47 55.92 34.32
N VAL A 495 36.59 56.00 35.32
CA VAL A 495 35.20 56.44 35.11
C VAL A 495 34.84 57.52 36.10
N TYR A 496 34.21 58.57 35.58
CA TYR A 496 33.77 59.75 36.31
C TYR A 496 32.28 60.02 36.03
N ILE A 497 31.58 60.61 37.00
CA ILE A 497 30.27 61.23 36.81
C ILE A 497 30.40 62.66 37.35
N ASP A 498 30.16 63.67 36.50
CA ASP A 498 30.05 65.08 36.92
C ASP A 498 28.80 65.19 37.81
N PHE A 499 28.97 65.04 39.12
CA PHE A 499 27.85 64.96 40.07
C PHE A 499 27.35 66.36 40.45
N ASN A 500 28.16 67.39 40.24
CA ASN A 500 27.84 68.76 40.64
C ASN A 500 27.45 69.68 39.48
N ASP A 501 27.43 69.16 38.25
CA ASP A 501 26.99 69.81 37.01
C ASP A 501 27.82 71.07 36.65
N ASN A 502 29.13 71.03 36.91
CA ASN A 502 30.04 72.16 36.62
C ASN A 502 30.85 72.02 35.32
N GLY A 503 30.75 70.88 34.62
CA GLY A 503 31.46 70.61 33.38
C GLY A 503 32.85 70.01 33.55
N LYS A 504 33.32 69.77 34.78
CA LYS A 504 34.63 69.15 35.04
C LYS A 504 34.47 67.71 35.50
N PHE A 505 35.60 67.02 35.53
CA PHE A 505 35.71 65.66 36.03
C PHE A 505 36.80 65.62 37.10
N GLU A 506 36.44 66.05 38.30
CA GLU A 506 37.37 66.17 39.41
C GLU A 506 37.71 64.81 40.04
N ASN A 507 38.77 64.74 40.87
CA ASN A 507 39.14 63.47 41.51
C ASN A 507 38.09 62.98 42.53
N SER A 508 37.28 63.90 43.06
CA SER A 508 36.07 63.69 43.87
C SER A 508 34.99 62.90 43.11
N GLU A 509 34.95 63.03 41.80
CA GLU A 509 33.87 62.55 40.92
C GLU A 509 34.22 61.24 40.20
N ARG A 510 35.43 60.73 40.40
CA ARG A 510 35.89 59.47 39.83
C ARG A 510 35.31 58.28 40.60
N ILE A 511 34.15 57.82 40.15
CA ILE A 511 33.48 56.61 40.68
C ILE A 511 34.36 55.35 40.63
N GLY A 512 35.37 55.27 39.76
CA GLY A 512 36.39 54.22 39.88
C GLY A 512 37.56 54.26 38.89
N ARG A 513 38.52 53.38 39.13
CA ARG A 513 39.67 53.11 38.26
C ARG A 513 40.00 51.61 38.26
N LYS A 514 40.35 51.07 37.10
CA LYS A 514 40.91 49.73 36.90
C LYS A 514 42.22 49.86 36.13
N GLN A 515 43.17 48.96 36.36
CA GLN A 515 44.49 48.97 35.69
C GLN A 515 44.88 47.57 35.27
N ASN A 516 45.69 47.46 34.20
CA ASN A 516 46.19 46.19 33.66
C ASN A 516 45.09 45.18 33.32
N ILE A 517 43.92 45.67 32.88
CA ILE A 517 42.76 44.85 32.53
C ILE A 517 42.72 44.53 31.03
N LYS A 518 42.06 43.44 30.67
CA LYS A 518 41.78 43.02 29.28
C LYS A 518 40.37 42.43 29.21
N GLY A 519 39.71 42.51 28.07
CA GLY A 519 38.37 41.94 27.86
C GLY A 519 37.35 42.48 28.87
N GLY A 520 36.48 41.62 29.38
CA GLY A 520 35.52 41.97 30.42
C GLY A 520 34.50 40.84 30.67
N PRO A 521 33.43 41.11 31.44
CA PRO A 521 33.08 42.40 32.06
C PRO A 521 33.94 42.75 33.28
N HIS A 522 34.19 44.05 33.47
CA HIS A 522 34.84 44.66 34.64
C HIS A 522 33.86 45.53 35.40
N ASN A 523 33.82 45.41 36.72
CA ASN A 523 32.80 46.07 37.55
C ASN A 523 33.39 47.14 38.49
N ILE A 524 32.71 48.29 38.57
CA ILE A 524 32.94 49.38 39.52
C ILE A 524 31.67 49.55 40.37
N ASN A 525 31.79 49.41 41.68
CA ASN A 525 30.71 49.71 42.62
C ASN A 525 30.92 51.13 43.17
N PHE A 526 29.86 51.93 43.17
CA PHE A 526 29.87 53.31 43.67
C PHE A 526 28.54 53.63 44.37
N THR A 527 28.49 54.75 45.09
CA THR A 527 27.27 55.31 45.69
C THR A 527 27.08 56.73 45.13
N VAL A 528 25.85 57.10 44.80
CA VAL A 528 25.54 58.48 44.37
C VAL A 528 25.63 59.42 45.58
N PRO A 529 26.37 60.53 45.52
CA PRO A 529 26.38 61.53 46.58
C PRO A 529 24.99 62.09 46.87
N GLU A 530 24.66 62.37 48.13
CA GLU A 530 23.38 62.99 48.50
C GLU A 530 23.24 64.42 47.97
N ASP A 531 24.37 65.11 47.81
CA ASP A 531 24.52 66.46 47.27
C ASP A 531 24.64 66.52 45.74
N ALA A 532 24.55 65.38 45.04
CA ALA A 532 24.54 65.34 43.58
C ALA A 532 23.35 66.12 42.99
N VAL A 533 23.58 66.84 41.89
CA VAL A 533 22.58 67.72 41.26
C VAL A 533 21.42 66.90 40.69
N ARG A 534 20.25 67.07 41.31
CA ARG A 534 19.03 66.30 41.03
C ARG A 534 18.15 66.97 39.97
N GLY A 535 17.34 66.19 39.27
CA GLY A 535 16.41 66.69 38.24
C GLY A 535 17.06 67.10 36.91
N LYS A 536 18.36 66.81 36.72
CA LYS A 536 19.13 67.11 35.51
C LYS A 536 19.80 65.88 34.91
N ARG A 537 20.13 65.98 33.61
CA ARG A 537 20.97 65.03 32.88
C ARG A 537 22.45 65.42 33.04
N LEU A 538 23.11 64.77 33.99
CA LEU A 538 24.54 64.83 34.26
C LEU A 538 25.34 64.00 33.25
N LEU A 539 26.66 64.15 33.25
CA LEU A 539 27.57 63.48 32.29
C LEU A 539 28.40 62.40 32.97
N MET A 540 28.36 61.17 32.46
CA MET A 540 29.30 60.10 32.80
C MET A 540 30.32 59.93 31.68
N ARG A 541 31.62 59.85 32.01
CA ARG A 541 32.69 59.55 31.05
C ARG A 541 33.43 58.27 31.43
N VAL A 542 33.41 57.29 30.54
CA VAL A 542 34.25 56.08 30.59
C VAL A 542 35.47 56.33 29.70
N ALA A 543 36.66 56.47 30.29
CA ALA A 543 37.90 56.74 29.53
C ALA A 543 38.94 55.66 29.80
N THR A 544 39.47 55.04 28.75
CA THR A 544 40.37 53.89 28.82
C THR A 544 41.54 54.03 27.86
N GLY A 545 42.70 53.50 28.21
CA GLY A 545 43.88 53.50 27.33
C GLY A 545 45.01 52.66 27.88
N SER A 546 46.19 52.75 27.27
CA SER A 546 47.34 51.91 27.64
C SER A 546 47.72 52.03 29.12
N THR A 547 48.02 50.90 29.76
CA THR A 547 48.30 50.82 31.22
C THR A 547 49.53 51.60 31.68
N TYR A 548 50.42 51.97 30.76
CA TYR A 548 51.65 52.73 31.06
C TYR A 548 51.44 54.25 31.05
N ASP A 549 50.28 54.73 30.62
CA ASP A 549 50.01 56.14 30.37
C ASP A 549 49.12 56.78 31.46
N ASN A 550 49.24 58.11 31.61
CA ASN A 550 48.47 58.87 32.60
C ASN A 550 47.05 59.17 32.07
N ILE A 551 46.22 58.13 32.00
CA ILE A 551 44.83 58.21 31.54
C ILE A 551 43.96 58.99 32.53
N SER A 552 43.23 59.99 32.03
CA SER A 552 42.26 60.79 32.78
C SER A 552 41.00 61.04 31.93
N ALA A 553 39.98 61.68 32.49
CA ALA A 553 38.80 62.11 31.74
C ALA A 553 39.10 63.04 30.55
N CYS A 554 40.27 63.70 30.51
CA CYS A 554 40.66 64.64 29.47
C CYS A 554 41.81 64.15 28.57
N ASN A 555 42.59 63.16 29.01
CA ASN A 555 43.80 62.69 28.33
C ASN A 555 43.72 61.17 28.12
N VAL A 556 43.66 60.74 26.85
CA VAL A 556 43.51 59.34 26.48
C VAL A 556 44.57 58.97 25.45
N TYR A 557 45.76 58.67 25.96
CA TYR A 557 46.88 58.23 25.14
C TYR A 557 46.69 56.76 24.73
N LYS A 558 46.56 56.50 23.42
CA LYS A 558 46.31 55.17 22.82
C LYS A 558 45.18 54.41 23.54
N GLY A 559 43.94 54.76 23.23
CA GLY A 559 42.75 54.21 23.89
C GLY A 559 41.46 54.80 23.33
N GLN A 560 40.41 54.82 24.14
CA GLN A 560 39.11 55.40 23.81
C GLN A 560 38.45 56.11 25.00
N ALA A 561 37.59 57.09 24.75
CA ALA A 561 36.64 57.62 25.73
C ALA A 561 35.24 57.72 25.16
N GLU A 562 34.26 57.45 26.02
CA GLU A 562 32.84 57.43 25.70
C GLU A 562 32.03 58.18 26.78
N ASP A 563 31.07 58.99 26.34
CA ASP A 563 30.23 59.82 27.19
C ASP A 563 28.77 59.36 27.17
N TYR A 564 28.18 59.26 28.36
CA TYR A 564 26.85 58.72 28.63
C TYR A 564 26.05 59.68 29.51
N GLY A 565 24.72 59.57 29.46
CA GLY A 565 23.83 60.35 30.32
C GLY A 565 23.67 59.70 31.70
N VAL A 566 23.56 60.52 32.74
CA VAL A 566 23.09 60.09 34.06
C VAL A 566 21.99 61.04 34.51
N TYR A 567 20.84 60.52 34.94
CA TYR A 567 19.78 61.33 35.55
C TYR A 567 19.69 61.00 37.04
N ILE A 568 19.90 62.01 37.89
CA ILE A 568 19.71 61.86 39.33
C ILE A 568 18.27 62.28 39.66
N ASP A 569 17.47 61.36 40.21
CA ASP A 569 16.05 61.61 40.46
C ASP A 569 15.84 62.84 41.39
N PRO A 570 15.01 63.84 40.99
CA PRO A 570 14.77 65.05 41.77
C PRO A 570 14.16 64.80 43.15
N VAL A 571 13.33 63.76 43.30
CA VAL A 571 12.66 63.40 44.55
C VAL A 571 13.53 62.43 45.36
N GLY A 572 14.43 61.69 44.70
CA GLY A 572 14.88 60.40 45.19
C GLY A 572 13.72 59.40 45.19
N ILE A 573 13.91 58.18 45.68
CA ILE A 573 12.78 57.24 45.71
C ILE A 573 11.81 57.68 46.82
N PRO A 574 10.54 58.03 46.50
CA PRO A 574 9.56 58.35 47.52
C PRO A 574 9.25 57.12 48.37
N PHE A 575 8.89 57.34 49.64
CA PHE A 575 8.22 56.29 50.40
C PHE A 575 6.85 56.04 49.77
N ALA A 576 6.65 54.85 49.22
CA ALA A 576 5.50 54.53 48.38
C ALA A 576 5.17 53.03 48.40
N ILE A 577 3.88 52.69 48.39
CA ILE A 577 3.41 51.34 48.07
C ILE A 577 3.41 51.20 46.54
N THR A 578 4.40 50.51 45.99
CA THR A 578 4.55 50.29 44.54
C THR A 578 3.72 49.12 44.02
N LYS A 579 3.19 48.27 44.90
CA LYS A 579 2.24 47.22 44.54
C LYS A 579 1.25 46.98 45.66
N GLN A 580 -0.01 47.24 45.36
CA GLN A 580 -1.13 46.92 46.25
C GLN A 580 -1.31 45.40 46.37
N PRO A 581 -1.87 44.91 47.49
CA PRO A 581 -2.35 43.54 47.56
C PRO A 581 -3.56 43.35 46.62
N THR A 582 -4.05 42.11 46.50
CA THR A 582 -5.15 41.76 45.60
C THR A 582 -6.18 40.88 46.30
N ASN A 583 -7.47 41.06 46.01
CA ASN A 583 -8.57 40.20 46.46
C ASN A 583 -8.26 38.71 46.30
N LYS A 584 -8.78 37.89 47.21
CA LYS A 584 -8.59 36.43 47.21
C LYS A 584 -9.92 35.71 47.40
N THR A 585 -10.17 34.70 46.59
CA THR A 585 -11.25 33.74 46.80
C THR A 585 -10.62 32.36 46.94
N ILE A 586 -10.80 31.73 48.11
CA ILE A 586 -10.37 30.36 48.39
C ILE A 586 -11.53 29.63 49.08
N CYS A 587 -11.39 28.33 49.33
CA CYS A 587 -12.33 27.62 50.20
C CYS A 587 -11.90 27.59 51.67
N GLU A 588 -12.88 27.44 52.56
CA GLU A 588 -12.68 27.20 53.99
C GLU A 588 -11.73 26.01 54.22
N GLY A 589 -10.76 26.19 55.13
CA GLY A 589 -9.64 25.29 55.37
C GLY A 589 -8.46 25.45 54.41
N GLY A 590 -8.52 26.36 53.44
CA GLY A 590 -7.43 26.64 52.50
C GLY A 590 -6.35 27.61 53.02
N ASP A 591 -5.20 27.60 52.34
CA ASP A 591 -4.09 28.54 52.55
C ASP A 591 -4.12 29.67 51.51
N THR A 592 -3.65 30.87 51.88
CA THR A 592 -3.42 31.99 50.96
C THR A 592 -2.36 32.96 51.50
N GLU A 593 -1.90 33.91 50.68
CA GLU A 593 -1.14 35.06 51.14
C GLU A 593 -1.64 36.37 50.52
N PHE A 594 -1.64 37.43 51.33
CA PHE A 594 -1.67 38.81 50.86
C PHE A 594 -0.25 39.36 50.86
N LYS A 595 0.15 40.04 49.78
CA LYS A 595 1.47 40.65 49.62
C LYS A 595 1.33 42.12 49.23
N VAL A 596 2.08 42.99 49.87
CA VAL A 596 2.35 44.36 49.43
C VAL A 596 3.80 44.45 48.93
N GLU A 597 4.09 45.37 48.01
CA GLU A 597 5.47 45.79 47.72
C GLU A 597 5.55 47.30 47.94
N ALA A 598 6.54 47.75 48.71
CA ALA A 598 6.71 49.15 49.08
C ALA A 598 8.20 49.51 49.12
N VAL A 599 8.56 50.69 48.62
CA VAL A 599 9.94 51.19 48.63
C VAL A 599 10.15 52.09 49.84
N ARG A 600 11.34 52.02 50.46
CA ARG A 600 11.68 52.61 51.77
C ARG A 600 10.83 52.10 52.96
N GLY A 601 9.95 51.11 52.78
CA GLY A 601 9.14 50.51 53.85
C GLY A 601 9.95 49.74 54.90
N LYS A 602 9.96 50.26 56.13
CA LYS A 602 10.75 49.82 57.28
C LYS A 602 10.01 48.82 58.19
N THR A 603 8.73 49.08 58.46
CA THR A 603 7.86 48.18 59.23
C THR A 603 6.47 48.10 58.60
N TYR A 604 5.74 47.03 58.92
CA TYR A 604 4.42 46.72 58.38
C TYR A 604 3.49 46.32 59.52
N GLN A 605 2.18 46.54 59.37
CA GLN A 605 1.16 45.99 60.26
C GLN A 605 -0.12 45.71 59.46
N TRP A 606 -0.57 44.45 59.45
CA TRP A 606 -1.81 44.04 58.78
C TRP A 606 -3.04 44.18 59.69
N TYR A 607 -4.18 44.39 59.05
CA TYR A 607 -5.51 44.55 59.64
C TYR A 607 -6.53 43.69 58.88
N LEU A 608 -7.58 43.26 59.58
CA LEU A 608 -8.80 42.64 59.04
C LEU A 608 -9.98 43.43 59.62
N ASP A 609 -10.83 44.02 58.78
CA ASP A 609 -12.00 44.82 59.19
C ASP A 609 -11.65 45.86 60.28
N ASP A 610 -10.59 46.63 60.01
CA ASP A 610 -9.92 47.59 60.92
C ASP A 610 -9.35 47.03 62.24
N ALA A 611 -9.50 45.73 62.54
CA ALA A 611 -8.87 45.08 63.68
C ALA A 611 -7.41 44.64 63.38
N GLN A 612 -6.48 44.98 64.28
CA GLN A 612 -5.06 44.70 64.10
C GLN A 612 -4.75 43.20 64.19
N ILE A 613 -4.10 42.63 63.17
CA ILE A 613 -3.74 41.21 63.11
C ILE A 613 -2.43 40.96 63.88
N SER A 614 -2.39 39.85 64.63
CA SER A 614 -1.18 39.32 65.27
C SER A 614 -0.96 37.86 64.86
N ASP A 615 0.31 37.48 64.73
CA ASP A 615 0.72 36.12 64.33
C ASP A 615 0.25 35.07 65.34
N ASN A 616 -0.26 33.95 64.82
CA ASN A 616 -0.83 32.83 65.58
C ASN A 616 -0.89 31.56 64.70
N ASN A 617 -1.62 30.52 65.13
CA ASN A 617 -1.70 29.25 64.38
C ASN A 617 -2.34 29.37 62.98
N ASN A 618 -3.07 30.44 62.68
CA ASN A 618 -3.73 30.71 61.39
C ASN A 618 -3.11 31.89 60.61
N TYR A 619 -2.38 32.80 61.26
CA TYR A 619 -1.73 33.95 60.62
C TYR A 619 -0.22 33.96 60.87
N SER A 620 0.58 34.23 59.84
CA SER A 620 2.01 34.51 60.02
C SER A 620 2.51 35.61 59.10
N GLY A 621 3.44 36.43 59.59
CA GLY A 621 3.98 37.57 58.85
C GLY A 621 3.15 38.85 58.95
N ALA A 622 2.24 38.98 59.93
CA ALA A 622 1.38 40.15 60.13
C ALA A 622 2.14 41.47 60.40
N LYS A 623 3.46 41.41 60.61
CA LYS A 623 4.36 42.58 60.67
C LYS A 623 5.38 42.66 59.52
N SER A 624 5.08 42.01 58.40
CA SER A 624 5.92 41.97 57.20
C SER A 624 5.16 42.37 55.93
N ALA A 625 5.87 42.50 54.80
CA ALA A 625 5.27 42.74 53.49
C ALA A 625 4.38 41.58 52.97
N LYS A 626 4.33 40.43 53.68
CA LYS A 626 3.46 39.29 53.39
C LYS A 626 2.70 38.84 54.64
N LEU A 627 1.37 38.83 54.57
CA LEU A 627 0.54 38.09 55.52
C LEU A 627 0.18 36.74 54.89
N LYS A 628 0.69 35.64 55.46
CA LYS A 628 0.19 34.29 55.14
C LYS A 628 -0.99 33.97 56.04
N ILE A 629 -2.02 33.39 55.44
CA ILE A 629 -3.17 32.78 56.12
C ILE A 629 -3.07 31.27 55.88
N THR A 630 -3.12 30.49 56.95
CA THR A 630 -3.02 29.01 56.92
C THR A 630 -4.31 28.42 57.48
N GLY A 631 -4.96 27.51 56.76
CA GLY A 631 -6.22 26.88 57.19
C GLY A 631 -7.35 27.87 57.50
N ALA A 632 -7.68 28.75 56.56
CA ALA A 632 -8.59 29.89 56.74
C ALA A 632 -10.02 29.49 57.16
N LYS A 633 -10.57 30.18 58.16
CA LYS A 633 -11.90 29.96 58.75
C LYS A 633 -12.86 31.08 58.37
N LEU A 634 -14.17 30.81 58.35
CA LEU A 634 -15.21 31.83 58.03
C LEU A 634 -15.10 33.12 58.85
N SER A 635 -14.64 33.05 60.10
CA SER A 635 -14.35 34.22 60.96
C SER A 635 -13.11 35.02 60.55
N GLN A 636 -12.62 34.81 59.32
CA GLN A 636 -11.51 35.49 58.67
C GLN A 636 -11.90 35.94 57.25
N GLU A 637 -13.15 35.72 56.82
CA GLU A 637 -13.69 36.45 55.67
C GLU A 637 -13.87 37.93 56.06
N GLY A 638 -13.45 38.85 55.19
CA GLY A 638 -13.49 40.30 55.44
C GLY A 638 -12.46 41.05 54.61
N GLU A 639 -12.28 42.33 54.88
CA GLU A 639 -11.35 43.21 54.17
C GLU A 639 -10.01 43.36 54.88
N TYR A 640 -8.95 42.99 54.18
CA TYR A 640 -7.57 43.06 54.65
C TYR A 640 -6.87 44.30 54.11
N LYS A 641 -6.11 44.97 54.97
CA LYS A 641 -5.21 46.07 54.58
C LYS A 641 -3.93 46.05 55.40
N VAL A 642 -2.90 46.76 54.93
CA VAL A 642 -1.62 46.91 55.62
C VAL A 642 -1.21 48.36 55.71
N ILE A 643 -0.82 48.79 56.92
CA ILE A 643 -0.12 50.04 57.14
C ILE A 643 1.37 49.76 57.05
N VAL A 644 2.06 50.49 56.16
CA VAL A 644 3.51 50.49 56.03
C VAL A 644 4.06 51.76 56.70
N THR A 645 5.20 51.65 57.37
CA THR A 645 5.93 52.79 57.96
C THR A 645 7.25 52.99 57.22
N GLY A 646 7.58 54.24 56.88
CA GLY A 646 8.84 54.60 56.22
C GLY A 646 10.01 54.84 57.18
N PRO A 647 11.15 55.36 56.70
CA PRO A 647 12.36 55.52 57.49
C PRO A 647 12.24 56.62 58.57
N GLU A 648 11.49 57.67 58.26
CA GLU A 648 11.31 58.91 59.03
C GLU A 648 10.07 58.83 59.96
N SER A 649 9.38 57.68 59.98
CA SER A 649 8.14 57.38 60.72
C SER A 649 6.85 57.91 60.08
N GLU A 650 6.94 58.31 58.82
CA GLU A 650 5.80 58.51 57.93
C GLU A 650 5.05 57.18 57.68
N THR A 651 3.76 57.22 57.31
CA THR A 651 2.94 56.01 57.10
C THR A 651 2.10 56.06 55.83
N LEU A 652 1.82 54.88 55.27
CA LEU A 652 0.94 54.68 54.11
C LEU A 652 0.04 53.47 54.36
N GLU A 653 -1.24 53.59 54.02
CA GLU A 653 -2.22 52.50 54.05
C GLU A 653 -2.37 51.89 52.64
N SER A 654 -2.46 50.56 52.54
CA SER A 654 -2.76 49.88 51.27
C SER A 654 -4.23 50.07 50.87
N GLN A 655 -4.56 49.79 49.62
CA GLN A 655 -5.94 49.48 49.27
C GLN A 655 -6.44 48.30 50.12
N ALA A 656 -7.70 48.37 50.55
CA ALA A 656 -8.39 47.27 51.20
C ALA A 656 -8.70 46.18 50.17
N VAL A 657 -8.50 44.92 50.54
CA VAL A 657 -8.74 43.78 49.66
C VAL A 657 -9.46 42.66 50.39
N ARG A 658 -10.51 42.13 49.76
CA ARG A 658 -11.38 41.14 50.39
C ARG A 658 -10.81 39.72 50.28
N LEU A 659 -10.83 38.99 51.40
CA LEU A 659 -10.85 37.53 51.38
C LEU A 659 -12.31 37.08 51.29
N THR A 660 -12.62 36.20 50.35
CA THR A 660 -13.92 35.52 50.22
C THR A 660 -13.70 34.02 50.46
N LEU A 661 -14.50 33.41 51.35
CA LEU A 661 -14.33 32.02 51.76
C LEU A 661 -15.51 31.16 51.29
N ASN A 662 -15.30 30.47 50.17
CA ASN A 662 -16.28 29.54 49.63
C ASN A 662 -16.34 28.25 50.48
N LYS A 663 -17.55 27.69 50.63
CA LYS A 663 -17.73 26.40 51.30
C LYS A 663 -17.60 25.25 50.31
N LYS A 664 -17.10 24.11 50.77
CA LYS A 664 -17.19 22.85 50.04
C LYS A 664 -18.67 22.54 49.78
N PRO A 665 -19.10 22.30 48.53
CA PRO A 665 -20.51 22.10 48.22
C PRO A 665 -21.00 20.76 48.80
N THR A 666 -22.14 20.71 49.47
CA THR A 666 -22.73 19.47 49.97
C THR A 666 -23.90 19.05 49.09
N PHE A 667 -24.02 17.75 48.79
CA PHE A 667 -25.17 17.25 48.06
C PHE A 667 -26.44 17.35 48.92
N THR A 668 -27.46 18.02 48.39
CA THR A 668 -28.80 18.15 48.96
C THR A 668 -29.77 17.14 48.33
N SER A 669 -29.46 16.64 47.13
CA SER A 669 -30.02 15.41 46.58
C SER A 669 -28.96 14.60 45.85
N HIS A 670 -29.18 13.29 45.78
CA HIS A 670 -28.29 12.32 45.15
C HIS A 670 -28.99 11.65 43.96
N PRO A 671 -28.25 11.04 43.01
CA PRO A 671 -28.88 10.23 41.99
C PRO A 671 -29.51 8.99 42.62
N GLU A 672 -30.68 8.61 42.12
CA GLU A 672 -31.43 7.42 42.54
C GLU A 672 -31.26 6.30 41.52
N ASN A 673 -31.39 5.05 41.97
CA ASN A 673 -31.31 3.88 41.10
C ASN A 673 -32.45 3.89 40.06
N LEU A 674 -32.16 3.50 38.83
CA LEU A 674 -33.11 3.53 37.72
C LEU A 674 -33.21 2.16 37.05
N SER A 675 -34.44 1.68 36.83
CA SER A 675 -34.74 0.53 35.98
C SER A 675 -35.62 0.98 34.82
N ILE A 676 -35.17 0.78 33.58
CA ILE A 676 -35.87 1.23 32.35
C ILE A 676 -35.60 0.25 31.20
N LYS A 677 -36.42 0.34 30.14
CA LYS A 677 -36.23 -0.49 28.94
C LYS A 677 -35.12 0.04 28.04
N GLU A 678 -34.43 -0.87 27.35
CA GLU A 678 -33.52 -0.56 26.25
C GLU A 678 -34.18 0.43 25.25
N GLY A 679 -33.44 1.48 24.86
CA GLY A 679 -33.94 2.55 24.00
C GLY A 679 -34.69 3.69 24.71
N GLN A 680 -35.02 3.56 26.01
CA GLN A 680 -35.58 4.66 26.80
C GLN A 680 -34.48 5.64 27.27
N THR A 681 -34.88 6.83 27.72
CA THR A 681 -33.93 7.86 28.20
C THR A 681 -33.66 7.70 29.69
N ALA A 682 -32.45 7.27 30.03
CA ALA A 682 -31.94 7.34 31.40
C ALA A 682 -31.80 8.82 31.81
N THR A 683 -32.23 9.14 33.03
CA THR A 683 -32.05 10.46 33.64
C THR A 683 -31.63 10.29 35.10
N PHE A 684 -30.38 10.61 35.41
CA PHE A 684 -29.90 10.76 36.78
C PHE A 684 -29.81 12.25 37.13
N GLU A 685 -30.18 12.63 38.34
CA GLU A 685 -30.13 14.02 38.82
C GLU A 685 -29.48 14.10 40.19
N ALA A 686 -28.72 15.16 40.45
CA ALA A 686 -28.20 15.46 41.77
C ALA A 686 -28.04 16.97 41.95
N LEU A 687 -28.32 17.45 43.16
CA LEU A 687 -28.21 18.85 43.52
C LEU A 687 -27.22 19.00 44.67
N ALA A 688 -26.32 19.98 44.56
CA ALA A 688 -25.39 20.35 45.60
C ALA A 688 -25.45 21.85 45.90
N SER A 689 -25.21 22.20 47.17
CA SER A 689 -25.33 23.54 47.73
C SER A 689 -24.21 24.48 47.24
N GLY A 690 -24.58 25.72 46.92
CA GLY A 690 -23.66 26.75 46.43
C GLY A 690 -24.20 27.38 45.15
N GLU A 691 -23.82 28.63 44.87
CA GLU A 691 -24.33 29.39 43.71
C GLU A 691 -23.53 29.14 42.43
N GLN A 692 -22.27 28.69 42.55
CA GLN A 692 -21.36 28.42 41.44
C GLN A 692 -20.72 27.03 41.57
N VAL A 693 -21.59 26.02 41.60
CA VAL A 693 -21.19 24.60 41.65
C VAL A 693 -21.12 24.03 40.24
N GLU A 694 -19.92 23.65 39.83
CA GLU A 694 -19.66 22.80 38.66
C GLU A 694 -19.96 21.34 39.03
N TYR A 695 -20.56 20.60 38.11
CA TYR A 695 -20.81 19.17 38.24
C TYR A 695 -19.91 18.43 37.25
N GLN A 696 -19.53 17.20 37.55
CA GLN A 696 -18.87 16.30 36.61
C GLN A 696 -19.27 14.85 36.90
N TRP A 697 -19.96 14.23 35.95
CA TRP A 697 -20.42 12.84 36.07
C TRP A 697 -19.29 11.83 35.81
N TYR A 698 -19.41 10.67 36.45
CA TYR A 698 -18.53 9.53 36.35
C TYR A 698 -19.37 8.27 36.15
N LEU A 699 -18.87 7.39 35.28
CA LEU A 699 -19.42 6.06 35.01
C LEU A 699 -18.55 5.03 35.73
N LYS A 700 -19.17 4.06 36.39
CA LYS A 700 -18.50 2.93 37.02
C LYS A 700 -19.11 1.66 36.47
N GLY A 701 -18.37 0.99 35.59
CA GLY A 701 -18.82 -0.22 34.92
C GLY A 701 -19.34 -1.29 35.89
N SER A 702 -20.24 -2.15 35.43
CA SER A 702 -20.63 -3.36 36.18
C SER A 702 -19.38 -4.13 36.63
N GLY A 703 -19.35 -4.56 37.90
CA GLY A 703 -18.18 -5.17 38.55
C GLY A 703 -16.97 -4.25 38.84
N SER A 704 -16.89 -3.04 38.28
CA SER A 704 -15.73 -2.14 38.50
C SER A 704 -15.66 -1.59 39.93
N SER A 705 -14.44 -1.43 40.43
CA SER A 705 -14.13 -0.69 41.67
C SER A 705 -13.86 0.80 41.41
N SER A 706 -13.47 1.20 40.19
CA SER A 706 -13.09 2.56 39.80
C SER A 706 -14.06 3.18 38.79
N GLY A 707 -14.24 4.50 38.86
CA GLY A 707 -15.12 5.27 37.98
C GLY A 707 -14.35 6.07 36.92
N SER A 708 -14.68 5.86 35.65
CA SER A 708 -14.19 6.63 34.50
C SER A 708 -14.91 7.98 34.38
N LEU A 709 -14.24 8.94 33.74
CA LEU A 709 -14.78 10.28 33.49
C LEU A 709 -15.82 10.25 32.35
N MET A 710 -16.95 10.92 32.53
CA MET A 710 -17.91 11.16 31.44
C MET A 710 -17.71 12.56 30.86
N GLU A 711 -16.85 12.70 29.86
CA GLU A 711 -16.49 14.01 29.29
C GLU A 711 -17.70 14.80 28.79
N GLY A 712 -17.67 16.12 28.99
CA GLY A 712 -18.78 17.02 28.65
C GLY A 712 -20.06 16.87 29.49
N LYS A 713 -20.15 15.88 30.39
CA LYS A 713 -21.31 15.69 31.28
C LYS A 713 -21.15 16.51 32.56
N THR A 714 -21.43 17.81 32.46
CA THR A 714 -21.20 18.81 33.52
C THR A 714 -22.47 19.45 34.11
N GLY A 715 -23.65 18.96 33.73
CA GLY A 715 -24.94 19.45 34.24
C GLY A 715 -25.40 18.78 35.54
N LYS A 716 -26.39 19.39 36.21
CA LYS A 716 -27.11 18.82 37.38
C LYS A 716 -27.85 17.52 37.06
N LYS A 717 -28.17 17.28 35.78
CA LYS A 717 -28.74 16.04 35.26
C LYS A 717 -27.76 15.39 34.27
N LEU A 718 -27.67 14.06 34.31
CA LEU A 718 -27.08 13.23 33.28
C LEU A 718 -28.20 12.54 32.51
N THR A 719 -28.30 12.83 31.21
CA THR A 719 -29.27 12.22 30.30
C THR A 719 -28.58 11.51 29.13
N PHE A 720 -29.09 10.33 28.79
CA PHE A 720 -28.67 9.51 27.65
C PHE A 720 -29.71 8.42 27.33
N THR A 721 -29.68 7.87 26.12
CA THR A 721 -30.48 6.69 25.74
C THR A 721 -29.79 5.43 26.24
N ALA A 722 -30.47 4.62 27.05
CA ALA A 722 -29.94 3.38 27.61
C ALA A 722 -29.89 2.25 26.58
N LYS A 723 -28.86 1.40 26.67
CA LYS A 723 -28.59 0.26 25.78
C LYS A 723 -28.36 -0.99 26.62
N GLU A 724 -28.49 -2.17 26.02
CA GLU A 724 -28.15 -3.47 26.65
C GLU A 724 -26.74 -3.48 27.29
N GLY A 725 -25.77 -2.77 26.71
CA GLY A 725 -24.41 -2.63 27.27
C GLY A 725 -24.25 -1.59 28.40
N ASP A 726 -25.32 -0.88 28.78
CA ASP A 726 -25.33 0.03 29.93
C ASP A 726 -25.80 -0.65 31.23
N ASP A 727 -26.16 -1.94 31.20
CA ASP A 727 -26.70 -2.68 32.34
C ASP A 727 -25.70 -2.90 33.49
N GLY A 728 -26.22 -2.86 34.73
CA GLY A 728 -25.44 -2.98 35.97
C GLY A 728 -24.42 -1.85 36.22
N ASN A 729 -24.37 -0.85 35.33
CA ASN A 729 -23.48 0.30 35.48
C ASN A 729 -23.95 1.22 36.60
N ARG A 730 -23.00 1.88 37.26
CA ARG A 730 -23.26 2.85 38.32
C ARG A 730 -22.81 4.24 37.93
N TYR A 731 -23.64 5.23 38.24
CA TYR A 731 -23.42 6.63 37.92
C TYR A 731 -23.32 7.42 39.21
N PHE A 732 -22.31 8.30 39.27
CA PHE A 732 -22.12 9.22 40.38
C PHE A 732 -21.53 10.53 39.87
N VAL A 733 -21.68 11.59 40.64
CA VAL A 733 -21.27 12.93 40.22
C VAL A 733 -20.40 13.58 41.28
N LYS A 734 -19.38 14.30 40.82
CA LYS A 734 -18.54 15.15 41.69
C LYS A 734 -18.96 16.59 41.54
N ALA A 735 -19.21 17.24 42.67
CA ALA A 735 -19.53 18.67 42.76
C ALA A 735 -18.28 19.46 43.16
N ASN A 736 -18.04 20.58 42.47
CA ASN A 736 -16.91 21.47 42.70
C ASN A 736 -17.41 22.91 42.79
N GLN A 737 -17.11 23.61 43.89
CA GLN A 737 -17.36 25.06 43.99
C GLN A 737 -16.07 25.78 43.56
N VAL A 738 -16.20 26.89 42.83
CA VAL A 738 -15.04 27.71 42.42
C VAL A 738 -14.16 28.05 43.63
N GLY A 739 -12.84 27.85 43.53
CA GLY A 739 -11.89 28.06 44.62
C GLY A 739 -11.70 26.88 45.60
N CYS A 740 -12.47 25.80 45.47
CA CYS A 740 -12.24 24.55 46.21
C CYS A 740 -11.34 23.59 45.43
N THR A 741 -10.36 22.99 46.12
CA THR A 741 -9.65 21.79 45.64
C THR A 741 -10.40 20.51 46.05
N ALA A 742 -11.07 20.53 47.21
CA ALA A 742 -11.75 19.38 47.79
C ALA A 742 -13.17 19.18 47.23
N LYS A 743 -13.29 18.48 46.10
CA LYS A 743 -14.58 18.10 45.50
C LYS A 743 -15.44 17.26 46.47
N SER A 744 -16.76 17.39 46.35
CA SER A 744 -17.73 16.46 46.94
C SER A 744 -18.10 15.37 45.95
N VAL A 745 -18.60 14.25 46.44
CA VAL A 745 -19.01 13.09 45.63
C VAL A 745 -20.41 12.68 46.08
N SER A 746 -21.30 12.34 45.13
CA SER A 746 -22.60 11.77 45.44
C SER A 746 -22.47 10.30 45.89
N SER A 747 -23.56 9.69 46.33
CA SER A 747 -23.70 8.22 46.26
C SER A 747 -23.64 7.73 44.80
N GLU A 748 -23.39 6.43 44.64
CA GLU A 748 -23.55 5.71 43.38
C GLU A 748 -25.02 5.32 43.17
N ALA A 749 -25.54 5.51 41.97
CA ALA A 749 -26.85 5.03 41.53
C ALA A 749 -26.68 3.97 40.43
N SER A 750 -27.35 2.83 40.53
CA SER A 750 -27.32 1.80 39.49
C SER A 750 -28.31 2.08 38.36
N LEU A 751 -27.92 1.77 37.14
CA LEU A 751 -28.83 1.54 36.02
C LEU A 751 -29.04 0.03 35.84
N ASP A 752 -30.31 -0.36 35.74
CA ASP A 752 -30.80 -1.68 35.38
C ASP A 752 -31.50 -1.51 34.01
N VAL A 753 -31.03 -2.21 32.97
CA VAL A 753 -31.55 -2.04 31.61
C VAL A 753 -32.29 -3.29 31.16
N ILE A 754 -33.62 -3.23 31.24
CA ILE A 754 -34.53 -4.28 30.78
C ILE A 754 -34.37 -4.43 29.24
N PRO A 755 -33.82 -5.53 28.72
CA PRO A 755 -33.56 -5.69 27.30
C PRO A 755 -34.87 -5.88 26.51
N ALA A 756 -35.01 -5.26 25.35
CA ALA A 756 -36.28 -5.24 24.62
C ALA A 756 -36.69 -6.64 24.09
N LEU A 757 -37.94 -7.04 24.32
CA LEU A 757 -38.51 -8.30 23.82
C LEU A 757 -38.91 -8.17 22.35
N VAL A 758 -38.32 -8.99 21.46
CA VAL A 758 -38.50 -8.84 20.00
C VAL A 758 -38.60 -10.19 19.30
N ILE A 759 -39.64 -10.41 18.49
CA ILE A 759 -39.72 -11.57 17.58
C ILE A 759 -38.79 -11.34 16.38
N LEU A 760 -37.84 -12.25 16.19
CA LEU A 760 -36.85 -12.26 15.10
C LEU A 760 -37.36 -13.03 13.87
N THR A 761 -38.06 -14.14 14.09
CA THR A 761 -38.70 -14.92 13.00
C THR A 761 -40.10 -15.36 13.40
N GLN A 762 -41.06 -15.14 12.49
CA GLN A 762 -42.46 -15.51 12.69
C GLN A 762 -42.74 -16.96 12.27
N PRO A 763 -43.68 -17.67 12.92
CA PRO A 763 -44.04 -19.02 12.55
C PRO A 763 -44.75 -19.06 11.19
N GLN A 764 -44.30 -19.96 10.33
CA GLN A 764 -44.79 -20.10 8.97
C GLN A 764 -46.03 -21.01 8.90
N SER A 765 -46.93 -20.72 7.97
CA SER A 765 -48.05 -21.62 7.68
C SER A 765 -47.57 -22.89 6.97
N ALA A 766 -48.23 -24.02 7.23
CA ALA A 766 -47.80 -25.34 6.77
C ALA A 766 -49.00 -26.23 6.39
N SER A 767 -48.74 -27.32 5.68
CA SER A 767 -49.72 -28.38 5.41
C SER A 767 -49.03 -29.74 5.29
N THR A 768 -49.76 -30.82 5.61
CA THR A 768 -49.23 -32.19 5.60
C THR A 768 -50.34 -33.23 5.41
N CYS A 769 -49.99 -34.48 5.12
CA CYS A 769 -50.99 -35.55 5.01
C CYS A 769 -51.52 -36.03 6.37
N LEU A 770 -52.67 -36.72 6.32
CA LEU A 770 -53.29 -37.34 7.49
C LEU A 770 -52.33 -38.28 8.23
N ASN A 771 -52.26 -38.15 9.55
CA ASN A 771 -51.35 -38.84 10.49
C ASN A 771 -49.86 -38.47 10.42
N GLU A 772 -49.45 -37.50 9.59
CA GLU A 772 -48.08 -36.96 9.59
C GLU A 772 -47.90 -35.83 10.63
N ASN A 773 -46.66 -35.35 10.82
CA ASN A 773 -46.33 -34.34 11.84
C ASN A 773 -45.97 -33.00 11.20
N VAL A 774 -46.48 -31.90 11.75
CA VAL A 774 -46.10 -30.52 11.39
C VAL A 774 -45.28 -29.90 12.52
N THR A 775 -44.22 -29.17 12.17
CA THR A 775 -43.42 -28.40 13.12
C THR A 775 -43.52 -26.91 12.79
N LEU A 776 -43.92 -26.11 13.77
CA LEU A 776 -43.93 -24.65 13.74
C LEU A 776 -42.79 -24.13 14.61
N GLN A 777 -42.10 -23.10 14.14
CA GLN A 777 -40.95 -22.50 14.82
C GLN A 777 -41.08 -20.99 14.89
N VAL A 778 -40.71 -20.41 16.03
CA VAL A 778 -40.56 -18.97 16.24
C VAL A 778 -39.13 -18.70 16.73
N SER A 779 -38.63 -17.48 16.57
CA SER A 779 -37.41 -17.04 17.26
C SER A 779 -37.62 -15.63 17.80
N ALA A 780 -37.10 -15.37 19.00
CA ALA A 780 -37.24 -14.08 19.69
C ALA A 780 -35.98 -13.77 20.52
N LYS A 781 -35.57 -12.49 20.54
CA LYS A 781 -34.58 -11.95 21.48
C LYS A 781 -35.27 -11.73 22.83
N ASN A 782 -34.56 -12.00 23.93
CA ASN A 782 -34.96 -11.69 25.32
C ASN A 782 -36.25 -12.38 25.82
N ALA A 783 -36.66 -13.46 25.16
CA ALA A 783 -37.78 -14.30 25.56
C ALA A 783 -37.44 -15.23 26.74
N VAL A 784 -38.19 -15.12 27.84
CA VAL A 784 -38.07 -15.96 29.04
C VAL A 784 -39.02 -17.15 29.00
N SER A 785 -40.21 -17.01 28.41
CA SER A 785 -41.14 -18.12 28.22
C SER A 785 -41.95 -18.00 26.93
N TYR A 786 -42.45 -19.15 26.48
CA TYR A 786 -43.30 -19.32 25.30
C TYR A 786 -44.57 -20.06 25.73
N GLN A 787 -45.70 -19.73 25.13
CA GLN A 787 -46.94 -20.50 25.25
C GLN A 787 -47.68 -20.52 23.92
N TRP A 788 -47.86 -21.70 23.35
CA TRP A 788 -48.59 -21.88 22.09
C TRP A 788 -50.11 -21.97 22.30
N PHE A 789 -50.82 -21.51 21.27
CA PHE A 789 -52.28 -21.49 21.20
C PHE A 789 -52.74 -22.12 19.89
N PHE A 790 -53.93 -22.73 19.92
CA PHE A 790 -54.65 -23.27 18.76
C PHE A 790 -56.09 -22.79 18.79
N LYS A 791 -56.56 -22.08 17.75
CA LYS A 791 -57.91 -21.51 17.70
C LYS A 791 -58.25 -20.72 18.99
N ASP A 792 -57.31 -19.87 19.41
CA ASP A 792 -57.35 -19.04 20.62
C ASP A 792 -57.40 -19.79 21.97
N GLN A 793 -57.30 -21.12 21.98
CA GLN A 793 -57.17 -21.94 23.20
C GLN A 793 -55.69 -22.22 23.51
N GLU A 794 -55.30 -22.12 24.79
CA GLU A 794 -53.97 -22.53 25.25
C GLU A 794 -53.80 -24.06 25.06
N ILE A 795 -52.69 -24.50 24.48
CA ILE A 795 -52.38 -25.92 24.32
C ILE A 795 -51.25 -26.39 25.23
N SER A 796 -51.32 -27.65 25.66
CA SER A 796 -50.30 -28.31 26.47
C SER A 796 -49.81 -29.59 25.79
N ASP A 797 -48.57 -29.99 26.08
CA ASP A 797 -47.94 -31.20 25.55
C ASP A 797 -48.76 -32.46 25.88
N ASN A 798 -49.12 -33.23 24.85
CA ASN A 798 -50.00 -34.39 24.95
C ASN A 798 -49.75 -35.38 23.78
N GLN A 799 -50.74 -36.17 23.37
CA GLN A 799 -50.61 -37.06 22.22
C GLN A 799 -50.50 -36.30 20.88
N SER A 800 -51.18 -35.16 20.73
CA SER A 800 -51.22 -34.33 19.52
C SER A 800 -50.19 -33.19 19.51
N TYR A 801 -49.66 -32.78 20.66
CA TYR A 801 -48.74 -31.64 20.78
C TYR A 801 -47.43 -31.98 21.49
N LYS A 802 -46.33 -31.32 21.12
CA LYS A 802 -45.04 -31.33 21.83
C LYS A 802 -44.33 -29.99 21.66
N GLY A 803 -43.74 -29.44 22.72
CA GLY A 803 -43.08 -28.12 22.68
C GLY A 803 -44.04 -26.93 22.80
N SER A 804 -45.23 -27.13 23.35
CA SER A 804 -46.22 -26.08 23.62
C SER A 804 -45.72 -24.94 24.52
N LYS A 805 -44.64 -25.17 25.29
CA LYS A 805 -43.95 -24.16 26.11
C LYS A 805 -42.52 -23.85 25.63
N THR A 806 -42.20 -24.08 24.35
CA THR A 806 -40.89 -23.78 23.75
C THR A 806 -41.04 -22.94 22.47
N ASN A 807 -39.92 -22.54 21.88
CA ASN A 807 -39.90 -21.86 20.58
C ASN A 807 -40.33 -22.76 19.38
N THR A 808 -40.58 -24.05 19.60
CA THR A 808 -40.82 -25.05 18.54
C THR A 808 -41.97 -25.98 18.92
N LEU A 809 -43.16 -25.74 18.36
CA LEU A 809 -44.31 -26.64 18.50
C LEU A 809 -44.28 -27.71 17.41
N THR A 810 -44.31 -28.98 17.80
CA THR A 810 -44.65 -30.10 16.92
C THR A 810 -46.10 -30.51 17.15
N VAL A 811 -46.92 -30.39 16.12
CA VAL A 811 -48.24 -31.04 16.03
C VAL A 811 -48.02 -32.44 15.46
N LYS A 812 -48.41 -33.46 16.22
CA LYS A 812 -48.24 -34.88 15.91
C LYS A 812 -49.51 -35.45 15.30
N SER A 813 -49.35 -36.37 14.36
CA SER A 813 -50.43 -37.18 13.78
C SER A 813 -51.65 -36.35 13.38
N MET A 814 -51.42 -35.44 12.44
CA MET A 814 -52.39 -34.45 11.95
C MET A 814 -53.71 -35.07 11.50
N THR A 815 -54.81 -34.45 11.93
CA THR A 815 -56.19 -34.81 11.60
C THR A 815 -56.97 -33.55 11.22
N GLU A 816 -58.15 -33.70 10.61
CA GLU A 816 -59.03 -32.57 10.28
C GLU A 816 -59.33 -31.69 11.50
N SER A 817 -59.52 -32.27 12.69
CA SER A 817 -59.79 -31.53 13.93
C SER A 817 -58.62 -30.64 14.38
N LEU A 818 -57.38 -31.01 14.00
CA LEU A 818 -56.14 -30.25 14.24
C LEU A 818 -55.87 -29.20 13.14
N THR A 819 -56.68 -29.12 12.09
CA THR A 819 -56.56 -28.01 11.12
C THR A 819 -57.05 -26.69 11.72
N GLY A 820 -56.38 -25.58 11.41
CA GLY A 820 -56.73 -24.27 11.96
C GLY A 820 -55.59 -23.26 11.93
N TYR A 821 -55.58 -22.34 12.89
CA TYR A 821 -54.49 -21.41 13.13
C TYR A 821 -53.85 -21.64 14.49
N TYR A 822 -52.54 -21.51 14.50
CA TYR A 822 -51.67 -21.57 15.66
C TYR A 822 -50.92 -20.24 15.79
N PHE A 823 -50.65 -19.83 17.02
CA PHE A 823 -49.74 -18.73 17.32
C PHE A 823 -49.05 -19.00 18.66
N VAL A 824 -48.05 -18.20 18.98
CA VAL A 824 -47.33 -18.28 20.25
C VAL A 824 -47.32 -16.92 20.91
N LYS A 825 -47.65 -16.89 22.20
CA LYS A 825 -47.41 -15.77 23.09
C LYS A 825 -46.05 -15.96 23.75
N ILE A 826 -45.27 -14.89 23.83
CA ILE A 826 -43.88 -14.91 24.28
C ILE A 826 -43.75 -13.83 25.34
N LYS A 827 -43.14 -14.17 26.49
CA LYS A 827 -42.92 -13.23 27.59
C LYS A 827 -41.45 -12.84 27.76
N GLY A 828 -41.22 -11.57 28.09
CA GLY A 828 -39.93 -10.99 28.42
C GLY A 828 -39.51 -11.20 29.87
N GLN A 829 -38.46 -10.48 30.28
CA GLN A 829 -37.96 -10.47 31.66
C GLN A 829 -38.80 -9.60 32.61
N ASP A 830 -39.64 -8.74 32.06
CA ASP A 830 -40.49 -7.75 32.73
C ASP A 830 -41.99 -8.08 32.66
N ASP A 831 -42.31 -9.35 32.37
CA ASP A 831 -43.67 -9.85 32.10
C ASP A 831 -44.38 -9.23 30.87
N GLU A 832 -43.70 -8.41 30.04
CA GLU A 832 -44.24 -7.98 28.74
C GLU A 832 -44.53 -9.19 27.85
N GLU A 833 -45.74 -9.26 27.29
CA GLU A 833 -46.20 -10.37 26.46
C GLU A 833 -46.47 -9.91 25.03
N ILE A 834 -45.73 -10.44 24.06
CA ILE A 834 -45.97 -10.22 22.63
C ILE A 834 -46.46 -11.49 21.95
N GLN A 835 -47.32 -11.32 20.94
CA GLN A 835 -47.91 -12.42 20.18
C GLN A 835 -47.29 -12.54 18.79
N SER A 836 -47.05 -13.76 18.34
CA SER A 836 -46.66 -14.02 16.94
C SER A 836 -47.79 -13.72 15.96
N SER A 837 -47.45 -13.58 14.68
CA SER A 837 -48.44 -13.75 13.61
C SER A 837 -49.00 -15.18 13.62
N VAL A 838 -50.19 -15.36 13.06
CA VAL A 838 -50.85 -16.68 12.96
C VAL A 838 -50.25 -17.54 11.85
N ALA A 839 -49.80 -18.74 12.22
CA ALA A 839 -49.45 -19.82 11.30
C ALA A 839 -50.70 -20.70 11.07
N ARG A 840 -51.14 -20.83 9.81
CA ARG A 840 -52.23 -21.75 9.46
C ARG A 840 -51.67 -23.15 9.19
N VAL A 841 -52.34 -24.17 9.72
CA VAL A 841 -51.97 -25.58 9.48
C VAL A 841 -53.18 -26.33 8.94
N ASN A 842 -53.00 -26.96 7.78
CA ASN A 842 -54.02 -27.73 7.07
C ASN A 842 -53.61 -29.21 6.93
N VAL A 843 -54.59 -30.08 6.69
CA VAL A 843 -54.36 -31.45 6.18
C VAL A 843 -54.59 -31.44 4.68
N ASP A 844 -53.66 -32.04 3.93
CA ASP A 844 -53.73 -32.23 2.49
C ASP A 844 -54.13 -33.67 2.15
N ASP A 845 -55.00 -33.84 1.16
CA ASP A 845 -55.23 -35.13 0.52
C ASP A 845 -53.99 -35.61 -0.27
N LEU A 846 -53.89 -36.93 -0.46
CA LEU A 846 -52.94 -37.50 -1.42
C LEU A 846 -53.37 -37.19 -2.87
N PRO A 847 -52.42 -36.91 -3.78
CA PRO A 847 -52.75 -36.66 -5.17
C PRO A 847 -53.22 -37.92 -5.88
N THR A 848 -54.21 -37.79 -6.76
CA THR A 848 -54.52 -38.79 -7.79
C THR A 848 -53.62 -38.58 -9.01
N VAL A 849 -53.48 -39.60 -9.88
CA VAL A 849 -52.75 -39.44 -11.14
C VAL A 849 -53.72 -38.99 -12.24
N LYS A 850 -53.48 -37.80 -12.79
CA LYS A 850 -54.23 -37.21 -13.91
C LYS A 850 -53.78 -37.75 -15.27
N LYS A 851 -52.48 -38.03 -15.39
CA LYS A 851 -51.82 -38.36 -16.67
C LYS A 851 -50.67 -39.32 -16.43
N HIS A 852 -50.74 -40.46 -17.10
CA HIS A 852 -49.66 -41.43 -17.17
C HIS A 852 -48.71 -41.11 -18.34
N PRO A 853 -47.42 -41.49 -18.25
CA PRO A 853 -46.54 -41.46 -19.40
C PRO A 853 -47.05 -42.44 -20.48
N LYS A 854 -46.77 -42.14 -21.75
CA LYS A 854 -47.15 -43.00 -22.89
C LYS A 854 -45.91 -43.55 -23.59
N SER A 855 -45.97 -44.81 -24.02
CA SER A 855 -44.92 -45.49 -24.78
C SER A 855 -44.53 -44.70 -26.04
N LYS A 856 -43.25 -44.78 -26.44
CA LYS A 856 -42.67 -44.03 -27.56
C LYS A 856 -41.69 -44.87 -28.37
N SER A 857 -41.47 -44.46 -29.62
CA SER A 857 -40.38 -44.95 -30.48
C SER A 857 -39.45 -43.79 -30.83
N ALA A 858 -38.16 -44.07 -30.98
CA ALA A 858 -37.13 -43.08 -31.29
C ALA A 858 -35.96 -43.71 -32.08
N LEU A 859 -35.19 -42.88 -32.78
CA LEU A 859 -33.88 -43.25 -33.28
C LEU A 859 -32.83 -43.17 -32.17
N SER A 860 -31.71 -43.88 -32.32
CA SER A 860 -30.53 -43.68 -31.47
C SER A 860 -30.17 -42.19 -31.41
N ASP A 861 -29.83 -41.74 -30.20
CA ASP A 861 -29.38 -40.38 -29.87
C ASP A 861 -30.43 -39.28 -30.09
N GLN A 862 -31.67 -39.66 -30.45
CA GLN A 862 -32.81 -38.74 -30.48
C GLN A 862 -33.28 -38.43 -29.05
N GLN A 863 -33.56 -37.16 -28.78
CA GLN A 863 -34.16 -36.75 -27.51
C GLN A 863 -35.60 -37.28 -27.38
N VAL A 864 -35.88 -37.92 -26.24
CA VAL A 864 -37.18 -38.47 -25.87
C VAL A 864 -37.65 -37.89 -24.53
N SER A 865 -38.97 -37.86 -24.35
CA SER A 865 -39.59 -37.34 -23.14
C SER A 865 -40.80 -38.15 -22.69
N PHE A 866 -40.96 -38.31 -21.37
CA PHE A 866 -42.13 -38.91 -20.74
C PHE A 866 -42.72 -37.90 -19.74
N SER A 867 -44.04 -37.74 -19.73
CA SER A 867 -44.74 -36.76 -18.87
C SER A 867 -45.74 -37.44 -17.94
N ALA A 868 -45.76 -37.04 -16.68
CA ALA A 868 -46.76 -37.45 -15.68
C ALA A 868 -47.37 -36.20 -15.02
N GLU A 869 -48.67 -36.23 -14.70
CA GLU A 869 -49.37 -35.14 -14.00
C GLU A 869 -50.19 -35.71 -12.83
N GLY A 870 -50.15 -35.03 -11.68
CA GLY A 870 -51.05 -35.27 -10.56
C GLY A 870 -52.31 -34.40 -10.64
N GLN A 871 -53.31 -34.73 -9.83
CA GLN A 871 -54.53 -33.94 -9.61
C GLN A 871 -55.12 -34.24 -8.22
N GLY A 872 -55.59 -33.20 -7.52
CA GLY A 872 -56.11 -33.31 -6.15
C GLY A 872 -55.04 -33.08 -5.08
N GLY A 873 -55.51 -32.79 -3.86
CA GLY A 873 -54.70 -32.27 -2.75
C GLY A 873 -54.17 -30.84 -2.99
N SER A 874 -53.74 -30.19 -1.91
CA SER A 874 -53.15 -28.85 -1.96
C SER A 874 -51.62 -28.89 -2.14
N GLY A 875 -51.05 -27.78 -2.61
CA GLY A 875 -49.59 -27.58 -2.68
C GLY A 875 -48.97 -28.01 -4.01
N THR A 876 -47.64 -28.19 -4.00
CA THR A 876 -46.84 -28.54 -5.17
C THR A 876 -46.52 -30.03 -5.22
N TYR A 877 -46.66 -30.63 -6.41
CA TYR A 877 -46.31 -32.03 -6.64
C TYR A 877 -44.79 -32.26 -6.74
N VAL A 878 -44.30 -33.26 -6.01
CA VAL A 878 -42.94 -33.79 -6.14
C VAL A 878 -42.99 -35.10 -6.92
N TYR A 879 -42.19 -35.20 -7.97
CA TYR A 879 -42.09 -36.40 -8.81
C TYR A 879 -40.81 -37.17 -8.50
N LYS A 880 -40.83 -38.48 -8.73
CA LYS A 880 -39.64 -39.34 -8.74
C LYS A 880 -39.75 -40.33 -9.89
N TRP A 881 -38.83 -40.27 -10.85
CA TRP A 881 -38.86 -41.16 -12.02
C TRP A 881 -38.07 -42.45 -11.81
N PHE A 882 -38.56 -43.52 -12.43
CA PHE A 882 -37.99 -44.85 -12.37
C PHE A 882 -37.83 -45.43 -13.78
N VAL A 883 -36.85 -46.32 -13.93
CA VAL A 883 -36.68 -47.17 -15.11
C VAL A 883 -36.62 -48.64 -14.70
N ILE A 884 -37.36 -49.49 -15.41
CA ILE A 884 -37.20 -50.94 -15.41
C ILE A 884 -36.49 -51.28 -16.71
N ARG A 885 -35.31 -51.89 -16.60
CA ARG A 885 -34.53 -52.29 -17.78
C ARG A 885 -35.18 -53.49 -18.48
N SER A 886 -35.07 -53.57 -19.80
CA SER A 886 -35.58 -54.69 -20.59
C SER A 886 -35.14 -56.04 -20.00
N GLY A 887 -36.10 -56.95 -19.78
CA GLY A 887 -35.87 -58.25 -19.13
C GLY A 887 -35.79 -58.25 -17.59
N SER A 888 -35.80 -57.09 -16.94
CA SER A 888 -35.80 -56.96 -15.47
C SER A 888 -37.23 -56.82 -14.90
N THR A 889 -37.42 -57.28 -13.67
CA THR A 889 -38.58 -56.94 -12.82
C THR A 889 -38.28 -55.80 -11.83
N VAL A 890 -37.00 -55.45 -11.65
CA VAL A 890 -36.53 -54.45 -10.67
C VAL A 890 -36.61 -53.05 -11.28
N ALA A 891 -37.27 -52.13 -10.57
CA ALA A 891 -37.29 -50.71 -10.87
C ALA A 891 -36.10 -49.99 -10.21
N HIS A 892 -35.31 -49.27 -11.00
CA HIS A 892 -34.24 -48.41 -10.53
C HIS A 892 -34.69 -46.94 -10.55
N VAL A 893 -34.30 -46.18 -9.53
CA VAL A 893 -34.53 -44.73 -9.49
C VAL A 893 -33.66 -44.03 -10.54
N LEU A 894 -34.23 -43.05 -11.22
CA LEU A 894 -33.49 -42.07 -12.02
C LEU A 894 -33.18 -40.85 -11.14
N GLU A 895 -32.07 -40.89 -10.42
CA GLU A 895 -31.74 -39.87 -9.42
C GLU A 895 -31.64 -38.46 -10.03
N GLY A 896 -32.07 -37.46 -9.25
CA GLY A 896 -32.18 -36.07 -9.69
C GLY A 896 -33.30 -35.78 -10.70
N LYS A 897 -34.11 -36.76 -11.13
CA LYS A 897 -35.25 -36.53 -12.04
C LYS A 897 -36.55 -36.30 -11.24
N THR A 898 -36.79 -35.05 -10.87
CA THR A 898 -37.88 -34.62 -9.97
C THR A 898 -38.99 -33.79 -10.62
N SER A 899 -38.90 -33.54 -11.94
CA SER A 899 -39.90 -32.79 -12.73
C SER A 899 -41.07 -33.67 -13.19
N SER A 900 -42.21 -33.04 -13.53
CA SER A 900 -43.35 -33.68 -14.21
C SER A 900 -43.00 -34.23 -15.60
N VAL A 901 -41.85 -33.85 -16.17
CA VAL A 901 -41.35 -34.37 -17.45
C VAL A 901 -39.93 -34.92 -17.29
N LEU A 902 -39.76 -36.22 -17.51
CA LEU A 902 -38.47 -36.87 -17.73
C LEU A 902 -38.04 -36.66 -19.18
N THR A 903 -36.81 -36.18 -19.41
CA THR A 903 -36.23 -36.01 -20.75
C THR A 903 -34.78 -36.51 -20.78
N PHE A 904 -34.40 -37.23 -21.84
CA PHE A 904 -33.06 -37.78 -22.08
C PHE A 904 -32.88 -38.11 -23.58
N ASN A 905 -31.65 -38.43 -24.03
CA ASN A 905 -31.40 -38.93 -25.39
C ASN A 905 -31.43 -40.47 -25.36
N ALA A 906 -32.16 -41.09 -26.29
CA ALA A 906 -32.38 -42.53 -26.31
C ALA A 906 -31.12 -43.30 -26.77
N SER A 907 -30.54 -44.13 -25.90
CA SER A 907 -29.50 -45.09 -26.25
C SER A 907 -30.13 -46.35 -26.85
N ILE A 908 -29.38 -47.09 -27.68
CA ILE A 908 -29.80 -48.44 -28.10
C ILE A 908 -29.99 -49.40 -26.90
N SER A 909 -29.30 -49.15 -25.78
CA SER A 909 -29.49 -49.84 -24.50
C SER A 909 -30.80 -49.50 -23.78
N ASP A 910 -31.54 -48.48 -24.24
CA ASP A 910 -32.86 -48.13 -23.71
C ASP A 910 -34.01 -48.83 -24.45
N ASN A 911 -33.70 -49.63 -25.47
CA ASN A 911 -34.71 -50.35 -26.24
C ASN A 911 -35.46 -51.37 -25.37
N SER A 912 -36.79 -51.25 -25.34
CA SER A 912 -37.74 -51.98 -24.50
C SER A 912 -37.65 -51.71 -22.99
N ASN A 913 -36.94 -50.67 -22.54
CA ASN A 913 -37.02 -50.20 -21.15
C ASN A 913 -38.40 -49.59 -20.85
N GLU A 914 -38.88 -49.75 -19.62
CA GLU A 914 -40.15 -49.20 -19.13
C GLU A 914 -39.92 -48.08 -18.10
N TYR A 915 -40.61 -46.96 -18.27
CA TYR A 915 -40.48 -45.76 -17.44
C TYR A 915 -41.80 -45.42 -16.75
N PHE A 916 -41.76 -45.09 -15.47
CA PHE A 916 -42.91 -44.61 -14.70
C PHE A 916 -42.46 -43.55 -13.67
N ALA A 917 -43.42 -42.79 -13.16
CA ALA A 917 -43.20 -41.82 -12.09
C ALA A 917 -43.96 -42.22 -10.82
N GLU A 918 -43.41 -41.82 -9.68
CA GLU A 918 -44.12 -41.72 -8.41
C GLU A 918 -44.37 -40.24 -8.11
N ILE A 919 -45.56 -39.90 -7.62
CA ILE A 919 -46.02 -38.52 -7.39
C ILE A 919 -46.53 -38.38 -5.95
N ARG A 920 -46.14 -37.30 -5.26
CA ARG A 920 -46.67 -36.94 -3.93
C ARG A 920 -46.89 -35.43 -3.81
N ASN A 921 -47.72 -35.01 -2.85
CA ASN A 921 -47.73 -33.61 -2.39
C ASN A 921 -46.49 -33.33 -1.54
N ALA A 922 -45.94 -32.12 -1.62
CA ALA A 922 -44.69 -31.75 -0.95
C ALA A 922 -44.71 -32.00 0.57
N GLY A 923 -45.86 -31.80 1.22
CA GLY A 923 -46.08 -32.04 2.67
C GLY A 923 -46.44 -33.47 3.07
N CYS A 924 -46.46 -34.44 2.14
CA CYS A 924 -46.84 -35.84 2.41
C CYS A 924 -45.66 -36.80 2.17
N GLN A 925 -45.52 -37.88 2.94
CA GLN A 925 -44.52 -38.94 2.71
C GLN A 925 -44.94 -39.94 1.62
N ALA A 926 -46.22 -40.29 1.53
CA ALA A 926 -46.70 -41.32 0.62
C ALA A 926 -46.78 -40.85 -0.84
N PHE A 927 -46.43 -41.72 -1.77
CA PHE A 927 -46.51 -41.48 -3.21
C PHE A 927 -47.58 -42.37 -3.87
N VAL A 928 -48.27 -41.83 -4.89
CA VAL A 928 -49.02 -42.64 -5.88
C VAL A 928 -48.14 -42.94 -7.09
N LYS A 929 -48.35 -44.10 -7.73
CA LYS A 929 -47.55 -44.54 -8.89
C LYS A 929 -48.32 -44.34 -10.19
N THR A 930 -47.63 -43.94 -11.27
CA THR A 930 -48.21 -43.95 -12.62
C THR A 930 -48.15 -45.33 -13.26
N GLU A 931 -48.97 -45.56 -14.28
CA GLU A 931 -48.72 -46.64 -15.25
C GLU A 931 -47.35 -46.47 -15.93
N LYS A 932 -46.88 -47.55 -16.58
CA LYS A 932 -45.58 -47.61 -17.25
C LYS A 932 -45.67 -47.29 -18.74
N ALA A 933 -44.65 -46.61 -19.25
CA ALA A 933 -44.44 -46.35 -20.68
C ALA A 933 -43.18 -47.06 -21.19
N ARG A 934 -43.28 -47.78 -22.31
CA ARG A 934 -42.12 -48.46 -22.93
C ARG A 934 -41.46 -47.60 -24.00
N LEU A 935 -40.13 -47.59 -24.04
CA LEU A 935 -39.36 -46.99 -25.14
C LEU A 935 -38.93 -48.04 -26.16
N PHE A 936 -39.02 -47.74 -27.45
CA PHE A 936 -38.42 -48.52 -28.53
C PHE A 936 -37.35 -47.68 -29.22
N VAL A 937 -36.17 -48.24 -29.49
CA VAL A 937 -35.02 -47.50 -30.07
C VAL A 937 -34.47 -48.21 -31.31
N THR A 938 -34.37 -47.48 -32.41
CA THR A 938 -33.87 -47.96 -33.71
C THR A 938 -32.48 -47.37 -34.01
N PRO A 939 -31.47 -48.17 -34.37
CA PRO A 939 -30.13 -47.67 -34.65
C PRO A 939 -30.05 -46.92 -35.99
N ARG A 940 -29.17 -45.91 -36.07
CA ARG A 940 -28.92 -45.11 -37.29
C ARG A 940 -27.85 -45.74 -38.20
N THR A 941 -27.89 -45.42 -39.48
CA THR A 941 -26.88 -45.82 -40.49
C THR A 941 -25.77 -44.77 -40.60
N GLU A 942 -24.52 -45.22 -40.58
CA GLU A 942 -23.33 -44.34 -40.57
C GLU A 942 -22.16 -44.92 -41.38
N PHE A 943 -21.36 -44.05 -42.01
CA PHE A 943 -20.10 -44.44 -42.64
C PHE A 943 -18.99 -44.48 -41.58
N ARG A 944 -18.42 -45.67 -41.31
CA ARG A 944 -17.26 -45.83 -40.42
C ARG A 944 -15.94 -45.41 -41.09
N THR A 945 -15.83 -45.59 -42.40
CA THR A 945 -14.70 -45.10 -43.21
C THR A 945 -15.21 -44.56 -44.54
N GLN A 946 -14.68 -43.43 -44.99
CA GLN A 946 -14.99 -42.87 -46.32
C GLN A 946 -14.06 -43.47 -47.38
N PRO A 947 -14.54 -43.71 -48.61
CA PRO A 947 -13.71 -44.17 -49.71
C PRO A 947 -12.82 -43.03 -50.25
N GLY A 948 -11.60 -43.36 -50.72
CA GLY A 948 -10.58 -42.38 -51.13
C GLY A 948 -10.34 -42.29 -52.64
N ASN A 949 -9.88 -41.11 -53.09
CA ASN A 949 -9.45 -40.86 -54.49
C ASN A 949 -8.43 -41.91 -54.95
N THR A 950 -8.58 -42.40 -56.18
CA THR A 950 -7.82 -43.54 -56.71
C THR A 950 -7.18 -43.18 -58.05
N ASN A 951 -5.90 -43.48 -58.22
CA ASN A 951 -5.18 -43.31 -59.48
C ASN A 951 -4.78 -44.68 -60.04
N VAL A 952 -4.95 -44.90 -61.34
CA VAL A 952 -4.67 -46.19 -61.99
C VAL A 952 -4.03 -45.96 -63.37
N CYS A 953 -3.09 -46.82 -63.77
CA CYS A 953 -2.55 -46.79 -65.14
C CYS A 953 -3.54 -47.44 -66.11
N GLN A 954 -3.64 -46.90 -67.32
CA GLN A 954 -4.53 -47.39 -68.37
C GLN A 954 -4.34 -48.90 -68.60
N GLY A 955 -5.45 -49.64 -68.64
CA GLY A 955 -5.46 -51.10 -68.78
C GLY A 955 -5.22 -51.89 -67.48
N LYS A 956 -4.98 -51.24 -66.33
CA LYS A 956 -4.99 -51.89 -65.01
C LYS A 956 -6.38 -51.82 -64.37
N SER A 957 -6.59 -52.59 -63.30
CA SER A 957 -7.84 -52.53 -62.51
C SER A 957 -7.68 -51.58 -61.32
N ALA A 958 -8.75 -50.87 -60.96
CA ALA A 958 -8.88 -50.09 -59.74
C ALA A 958 -9.93 -50.70 -58.79
N THR A 959 -9.85 -50.34 -57.50
CA THR A 959 -10.80 -50.79 -56.46
C THR A 959 -11.07 -49.63 -55.50
N ILE A 960 -12.33 -49.41 -55.15
CA ILE A 960 -12.82 -48.32 -54.29
C ILE A 960 -13.72 -48.94 -53.20
N SER A 961 -13.35 -48.82 -51.93
CA SER A 961 -14.04 -49.49 -50.82
C SER A 961 -14.23 -48.61 -49.58
N THR A 962 -15.22 -48.96 -48.76
CA THR A 962 -15.66 -48.21 -47.57
C THR A 962 -16.31 -49.15 -46.55
N THR A 963 -16.38 -48.77 -45.27
CA THR A 963 -17.07 -49.52 -44.21
C THR A 963 -18.27 -48.71 -43.72
N VAL A 964 -19.44 -49.34 -43.63
CA VAL A 964 -20.71 -48.71 -43.25
C VAL A 964 -21.41 -49.56 -42.18
N ALA A 965 -21.93 -48.94 -41.13
CA ALA A 965 -22.67 -49.60 -40.06
C ALA A 965 -24.17 -49.48 -40.29
N ASN A 966 -24.92 -50.51 -39.88
CA ASN A 966 -26.38 -50.58 -39.97
C ASN A 966 -26.90 -50.28 -41.38
N ALA A 967 -26.27 -50.86 -42.42
CA ALA A 967 -26.68 -50.70 -43.82
C ALA A 967 -27.64 -51.83 -44.23
N LEU A 968 -28.76 -51.51 -44.89
CA LEU A 968 -29.65 -52.49 -45.52
C LEU A 968 -29.34 -52.71 -47.00
N THR A 969 -29.09 -51.65 -47.76
CA THR A 969 -28.81 -51.74 -49.21
C THR A 969 -27.72 -50.77 -49.64
N TYR A 970 -26.98 -51.14 -50.70
CA TYR A 970 -25.87 -50.40 -51.27
C TYR A 970 -26.11 -50.15 -52.76
N GLN A 971 -25.71 -48.99 -53.28
CA GLN A 971 -25.71 -48.69 -54.71
C GLN A 971 -24.61 -47.69 -55.06
N TRP A 972 -23.64 -48.09 -55.90
CA TRP A 972 -22.64 -47.19 -56.45
C TRP A 972 -23.18 -46.35 -57.61
N LEU A 973 -22.68 -45.13 -57.72
CA LEU A 973 -22.95 -44.18 -58.78
C LEU A 973 -21.64 -43.75 -59.45
N PHE A 974 -21.68 -43.54 -60.76
CA PHE A 974 -20.63 -42.89 -61.55
C PHE A 974 -21.20 -41.60 -62.15
N ASN A 975 -20.53 -40.47 -61.93
CA ASN A 975 -20.95 -39.14 -62.36
C ASN A 975 -22.45 -38.84 -62.07
N GLY A 976 -22.94 -39.28 -60.91
CA GLY A 976 -24.33 -39.09 -60.47
C GLY A 976 -25.36 -40.11 -60.98
N THR A 977 -24.97 -41.05 -61.84
CA THR A 977 -25.86 -42.10 -62.37
C THR A 977 -25.55 -43.45 -61.71
N ASN A 978 -26.57 -44.23 -61.33
CA ASN A 978 -26.37 -45.60 -60.81
C ASN A 978 -25.61 -46.46 -61.84
N ILE A 979 -24.59 -47.17 -61.39
CA ILE A 979 -23.90 -48.20 -62.19
C ILE A 979 -24.32 -49.61 -61.75
N THR A 980 -24.30 -50.55 -62.70
CA THR A 980 -24.58 -51.96 -62.47
C THR A 980 -23.37 -52.80 -62.82
N ASP A 981 -23.26 -54.00 -62.25
CA ASP A 981 -22.20 -54.94 -62.59
C ASP A 981 -22.24 -55.30 -64.09
N ASN A 982 -21.09 -55.19 -64.74
CA ASN A 982 -20.87 -55.50 -66.15
C ASN A 982 -19.40 -55.90 -66.38
N GLY A 983 -18.92 -55.99 -67.62
CA GLY A 983 -17.52 -56.37 -67.89
C GLY A 983 -16.48 -55.44 -67.25
N THR A 984 -16.83 -54.17 -67.04
CA THR A 984 -15.98 -53.13 -66.44
C THR A 984 -16.21 -52.99 -64.93
N TYR A 985 -17.46 -52.94 -64.46
CA TYR A 985 -17.80 -52.70 -63.05
C TYR A 985 -18.18 -53.99 -62.32
N GLN A 986 -17.68 -54.18 -61.10
CA GLN A 986 -18.09 -55.29 -60.22
C GLN A 986 -18.27 -54.83 -58.76
N GLY A 987 -19.25 -55.37 -58.06
CA GLY A 987 -19.56 -55.02 -56.68
C GLY A 987 -20.38 -53.73 -56.51
N THR A 988 -21.08 -53.29 -57.56
CA THR A 988 -21.89 -52.04 -57.58
C THR A 988 -23.01 -51.97 -56.54
N GLN A 989 -23.46 -53.12 -56.02
CA GLN A 989 -24.42 -53.21 -54.91
C GLN A 989 -23.78 -53.70 -53.61
N THR A 990 -22.50 -53.36 -53.39
CA THR A 990 -21.74 -53.66 -52.17
C THR A 990 -20.98 -52.43 -51.68
N ASN A 991 -20.31 -52.53 -50.54
CA ASN A 991 -19.40 -51.51 -50.02
C ASN A 991 -18.02 -51.47 -50.73
N ASN A 992 -17.82 -52.25 -51.81
CA ASN A 992 -16.54 -52.41 -52.50
C ASN A 992 -16.72 -52.51 -54.03
N LEU A 993 -16.43 -51.42 -54.75
CA LEU A 993 -16.50 -51.33 -56.20
C LEU A 993 -15.15 -51.64 -56.84
N ARG A 994 -15.10 -52.62 -57.74
CA ARG A 994 -13.94 -52.91 -58.59
C ARG A 994 -14.20 -52.46 -60.03
N ILE A 995 -13.21 -51.82 -60.62
CA ILE A 995 -13.22 -51.29 -62.00
C ILE A 995 -12.12 -52.01 -62.77
N LYS A 996 -12.49 -52.87 -63.72
CA LYS A 996 -11.57 -53.64 -64.57
C LYS A 996 -11.18 -52.85 -65.82
N ASP A 997 -9.95 -53.07 -66.28
CA ASP A 997 -9.44 -52.57 -67.58
C ASP A 997 -9.73 -51.06 -67.78
N ALA A 998 -9.26 -50.26 -66.81
CA ALA A 998 -9.60 -48.86 -66.72
C ALA A 998 -9.06 -48.05 -67.91
N LYS A 999 -9.95 -47.34 -68.60
CA LYS A 999 -9.65 -46.46 -69.74
C LYS A 999 -10.11 -45.04 -69.41
N PRO A 1000 -9.71 -44.01 -70.18
CA PRO A 1000 -10.14 -42.63 -69.95
C PRO A 1000 -11.67 -42.44 -69.85
N ALA A 1001 -12.49 -43.31 -70.44
CA ALA A 1001 -13.94 -43.29 -70.31
C ALA A 1001 -14.48 -43.65 -68.90
N GLN A 1002 -13.69 -44.29 -68.04
CA GLN A 1002 -14.05 -44.58 -66.64
C GLN A 1002 -13.57 -43.51 -65.66
N GLN A 1003 -12.79 -42.51 -66.11
CA GLN A 1003 -12.36 -41.38 -65.27
C GLN A 1003 -13.55 -40.51 -64.87
N GLY A 1004 -13.61 -40.11 -63.60
CA GLY A 1004 -14.70 -39.30 -63.06
C GLY A 1004 -14.99 -39.58 -61.58
N ILE A 1005 -16.16 -39.13 -61.13
CA ILE A 1005 -16.60 -39.19 -59.74
C ILE A 1005 -17.40 -40.47 -59.48
N TYR A 1006 -16.95 -41.27 -58.53
CA TYR A 1006 -17.69 -42.39 -57.95
C TYR A 1006 -18.24 -42.02 -56.58
N LYS A 1007 -19.40 -42.57 -56.21
CA LYS A 1007 -20.05 -42.34 -54.91
C LYS A 1007 -20.91 -43.53 -54.53
N LEU A 1008 -20.95 -43.88 -53.24
CA LEU A 1008 -21.82 -44.92 -52.69
C LEU A 1008 -23.05 -44.29 -52.03
N LYS A 1009 -24.24 -44.76 -52.40
CA LYS A 1009 -25.52 -44.50 -51.74
C LYS A 1009 -25.89 -45.72 -50.89
N VAL A 1010 -26.37 -45.50 -49.67
CA VAL A 1010 -26.74 -46.56 -48.72
C VAL A 1010 -28.10 -46.25 -48.09
N THR A 1011 -28.92 -47.27 -47.89
CA THR A 1011 -30.22 -47.15 -47.19
C THR A 1011 -30.18 -47.83 -45.82
N GLY A 1012 -30.82 -47.23 -44.82
CA GLY A 1012 -30.84 -47.68 -43.42
C GLY A 1012 -32.12 -48.40 -42.95
N PRO A 1013 -32.14 -48.98 -41.73
CA PRO A 1013 -33.31 -49.64 -41.12
C PRO A 1013 -34.49 -48.71 -40.86
N ASP A 1014 -34.24 -47.41 -40.78
CA ASP A 1014 -35.22 -46.32 -40.70
C ASP A 1014 -35.64 -45.78 -42.08
N ASN A 1015 -35.25 -46.48 -43.16
CA ASN A 1015 -35.34 -46.06 -44.56
C ASN A 1015 -34.61 -44.75 -44.91
N GLN A 1016 -33.75 -44.21 -44.03
CA GLN A 1016 -32.93 -43.05 -44.37
C GLN A 1016 -31.87 -43.42 -45.42
N VAL A 1017 -31.52 -42.44 -46.26
CA VAL A 1017 -30.53 -42.60 -47.32
C VAL A 1017 -29.32 -41.72 -47.02
N VAL A 1018 -28.17 -42.35 -46.83
CA VAL A 1018 -26.87 -41.67 -46.65
C VAL A 1018 -25.97 -41.88 -47.87
N GLN A 1019 -25.02 -40.95 -48.09
CA GLN A 1019 -24.08 -41.00 -49.22
C GLN A 1019 -22.64 -40.85 -48.74
N SER A 1020 -21.70 -41.48 -49.45
CA SER A 1020 -20.26 -41.28 -49.23
C SER A 1020 -19.79 -39.91 -49.74
N ALA A 1021 -18.54 -39.57 -49.42
CA ALA A 1021 -17.79 -38.57 -50.16
C ALA A 1021 -17.69 -38.93 -51.66
N ASN A 1022 -17.41 -37.91 -52.49
CA ASN A 1022 -17.06 -38.10 -53.90
C ASN A 1022 -15.64 -38.69 -54.03
N VAL A 1023 -15.49 -39.73 -54.84
CA VAL A 1023 -14.21 -40.37 -55.15
C VAL A 1023 -13.83 -40.09 -56.59
N ASN A 1024 -12.74 -39.36 -56.82
CA ASN A 1024 -12.18 -39.21 -58.16
C ASN A 1024 -11.35 -40.45 -58.52
N LEU A 1025 -11.67 -41.09 -59.65
CA LEU A 1025 -10.78 -42.03 -60.33
C LEU A 1025 -10.02 -41.29 -61.44
N SER A 1026 -8.68 -41.28 -61.39
CA SER A 1026 -7.84 -40.81 -62.50
C SER A 1026 -7.24 -41.99 -63.26
N VAL A 1027 -7.27 -41.95 -64.59
CA VAL A 1027 -6.67 -42.98 -65.46
C VAL A 1027 -5.50 -42.38 -66.24
N ASN A 1028 -4.28 -42.76 -65.86
CA ASN A 1028 -3.03 -42.21 -66.40
C ASN A 1028 -2.49 -43.06 -67.55
N GLY A 1029 -1.99 -42.41 -68.61
CA GLY A 1029 -1.25 -43.05 -69.70
C GLY A 1029 0.21 -43.35 -69.32
N TYR A 1030 0.87 -44.21 -70.12
CA TYR A 1030 2.29 -44.53 -70.00
C TYR A 1030 3.16 -43.49 -70.76
N PRO A 1031 4.36 -43.12 -70.25
CA PRO A 1031 5.25 -42.19 -70.94
C PRO A 1031 5.91 -42.84 -72.17
N VAL A 1032 5.90 -42.16 -73.32
CA VAL A 1032 6.41 -42.70 -74.60
C VAL A 1032 7.84 -42.23 -74.86
N ILE A 1033 8.79 -43.16 -74.93
CA ILE A 1033 10.18 -42.86 -75.30
C ILE A 1033 10.25 -42.66 -76.83
N THR A 1034 10.75 -41.50 -77.27
CA THR A 1034 10.79 -41.09 -78.69
C THR A 1034 12.20 -41.04 -79.27
N LYS A 1035 13.24 -40.97 -78.44
CA LYS A 1035 14.61 -41.32 -78.81
C LYS A 1035 15.22 -42.19 -77.73
N GLN A 1036 15.66 -43.39 -78.10
CA GLN A 1036 16.38 -44.31 -77.20
C GLN A 1036 17.80 -43.81 -76.91
N PRO A 1037 18.44 -44.31 -75.82
CA PRO A 1037 19.87 -44.25 -75.62
C PRO A 1037 20.68 -44.81 -76.81
N GLU A 1038 21.88 -44.26 -77.03
CA GLU A 1038 22.81 -44.68 -78.10
C GLU A 1038 24.17 -45.09 -77.49
N ASP A 1039 24.85 -46.06 -78.13
CA ASP A 1039 26.17 -46.56 -77.74
C ASP A 1039 27.23 -45.44 -77.65
N LEU A 1040 28.11 -45.51 -76.65
CA LEU A 1040 29.13 -44.52 -76.32
C LEU A 1040 30.53 -45.12 -76.27
N ARG A 1041 31.53 -44.43 -76.82
CA ARG A 1041 32.94 -44.81 -76.77
C ARG A 1041 33.79 -43.67 -76.22
N ILE A 1042 34.69 -43.97 -75.26
CA ILE A 1042 35.57 -43.00 -74.60
C ILE A 1042 36.95 -43.61 -74.31
N ILE A 1043 37.97 -42.78 -74.05
CA ILE A 1043 39.30 -43.24 -73.65
C ILE A 1043 39.37 -43.41 -72.12
N GLN A 1044 40.23 -44.32 -71.64
CA GLN A 1044 40.48 -44.50 -70.20
C GLN A 1044 40.83 -43.16 -69.51
N GLY A 1045 39.98 -42.73 -68.57
CA GLY A 1045 40.12 -41.47 -67.82
C GLY A 1045 39.30 -40.27 -68.34
N GLU A 1046 38.63 -40.36 -69.49
CA GLU A 1046 37.75 -39.29 -70.01
C GLU A 1046 36.32 -39.38 -69.43
N THR A 1047 35.41 -38.49 -69.87
CA THR A 1047 33.97 -38.60 -69.59
C THR A 1047 33.14 -38.33 -70.84
N GLY A 1048 31.98 -38.98 -70.96
CA GLY A 1048 31.02 -38.80 -72.06
C GLY A 1048 29.58 -38.81 -71.56
N LYS A 1049 28.61 -38.69 -72.48
CA LYS A 1049 27.16 -38.64 -72.15
C LYS A 1049 26.32 -39.61 -72.96
N ILE A 1050 25.34 -40.22 -72.29
CA ILE A 1050 24.24 -40.99 -72.87
C ILE A 1050 22.94 -40.19 -72.61
N SER A 1051 21.98 -40.21 -73.53
CA SER A 1051 20.75 -39.39 -73.43
C SER A 1051 19.50 -40.09 -73.96
N VAL A 1052 18.32 -39.65 -73.50
CA VAL A 1052 17.01 -40.14 -73.93
C VAL A 1052 16.07 -38.97 -74.22
N ASN A 1053 15.11 -39.14 -75.13
CA ASN A 1053 13.96 -38.24 -75.26
C ASN A 1053 12.65 -38.98 -75.03
N VAL A 1054 11.70 -38.31 -74.38
CA VAL A 1054 10.35 -38.79 -74.08
C VAL A 1054 9.36 -37.76 -74.59
N GLU A 1055 8.27 -38.21 -75.22
CA GLU A 1055 7.21 -37.34 -75.68
C GLU A 1055 6.60 -36.55 -74.51
N ASN A 1056 6.39 -35.24 -74.69
CA ASN A 1056 5.82 -34.36 -73.67
C ASN A 1056 6.49 -34.51 -72.29
N SER A 1057 7.83 -34.42 -72.24
CA SER A 1057 8.69 -34.67 -71.06
C SER A 1057 8.40 -33.84 -69.79
N ALA A 1058 7.40 -32.96 -69.79
CA ALA A 1058 7.01 -32.16 -68.63
C ALA A 1058 6.33 -33.03 -67.56
N GLY A 1059 6.94 -33.13 -66.38
CA GLY A 1059 6.45 -33.97 -65.28
C GLY A 1059 6.79 -35.46 -65.41
N VAL A 1060 7.63 -35.83 -66.38
CA VAL A 1060 8.26 -37.16 -66.46
C VAL A 1060 9.50 -37.16 -65.57
N ASN A 1061 9.58 -38.13 -64.66
CA ASN A 1061 10.80 -38.41 -63.89
C ASN A 1061 11.62 -39.49 -64.58
N TYR A 1062 12.94 -39.43 -64.44
CA TYR A 1062 13.87 -40.40 -65.00
C TYR A 1062 14.62 -41.13 -63.89
N GLN A 1063 15.00 -42.38 -64.14
CA GLN A 1063 16.00 -43.09 -63.34
C GLN A 1063 16.84 -43.96 -64.28
N TRP A 1064 18.15 -43.74 -64.31
CA TRP A 1064 19.08 -44.57 -65.07
C TRP A 1064 19.48 -45.82 -64.28
N TYR A 1065 19.78 -46.87 -65.04
CA TYR A 1065 20.20 -48.19 -64.60
C TYR A 1065 21.38 -48.65 -65.45
N MET A 1066 22.20 -49.53 -64.89
CA MET A 1066 23.28 -50.21 -65.59
C MET A 1066 23.18 -51.72 -65.39
N ARG A 1067 23.70 -52.51 -66.34
CA ARG A 1067 23.81 -53.97 -66.24
C ARG A 1067 25.05 -54.47 -66.97
N ARG A 1068 25.48 -55.70 -66.64
CA ARG A 1068 26.70 -56.31 -67.22
C ARG A 1068 26.43 -57.06 -68.52
N THR A 1069 25.23 -57.60 -68.68
CA THR A 1069 24.74 -58.30 -69.87
C THR A 1069 23.22 -58.11 -69.96
N GLU A 1070 22.62 -58.44 -71.09
CA GLU A 1070 21.15 -58.37 -71.28
C GLU A 1070 20.35 -59.25 -70.32
N THR A 1071 20.98 -60.32 -69.83
CA THR A 1071 20.39 -61.38 -68.99
C THR A 1071 20.48 -61.09 -67.48
N LEU A 1072 21.21 -60.05 -67.07
CA LEU A 1072 21.40 -59.70 -65.67
C LEU A 1072 20.47 -58.54 -65.24
N PRO A 1073 20.08 -58.49 -63.95
CA PRO A 1073 19.17 -57.48 -63.44
C PRO A 1073 19.74 -56.05 -63.53
N LEU A 1074 18.84 -55.07 -63.51
CA LEU A 1074 19.15 -53.66 -63.59
C LEU A 1074 19.65 -53.11 -62.25
N GLU A 1075 20.93 -52.74 -62.18
CA GLU A 1075 21.53 -52.03 -61.05
C GLU A 1075 21.23 -50.53 -61.16
N ILE A 1076 20.81 -49.85 -60.08
CA ILE A 1076 20.47 -48.41 -60.12
C ILE A 1076 21.74 -47.56 -60.23
N VAL A 1077 21.78 -46.66 -61.23
CA VAL A 1077 22.81 -45.61 -61.27
C VAL A 1077 22.38 -44.49 -60.31
N SER A 1078 23.01 -44.45 -59.14
CA SER A 1078 22.66 -43.50 -58.08
C SER A 1078 22.81 -42.04 -58.55
N GLY A 1079 21.87 -41.18 -58.13
CA GLY A 1079 21.83 -39.75 -58.52
C GLY A 1079 21.37 -39.46 -59.96
N ALA A 1080 21.46 -40.42 -60.89
CA ALA A 1080 21.15 -40.21 -62.32
C ALA A 1080 19.64 -40.17 -62.59
N LYS A 1081 19.03 -39.00 -62.37
CA LYS A 1081 17.58 -38.75 -62.50
C LYS A 1081 17.17 -37.76 -63.61
N ASN A 1082 18.12 -37.38 -64.47
CA ASN A 1082 17.91 -36.49 -65.61
C ASN A 1082 17.74 -37.31 -66.90
N ARG A 1083 17.27 -36.68 -67.99
CA ARG A 1083 17.24 -37.29 -69.34
C ARG A 1083 18.63 -37.56 -69.95
N GLU A 1084 19.68 -37.10 -69.30
CA GLU A 1084 21.08 -37.29 -69.66
C GLU A 1084 21.82 -37.95 -68.49
N LEU A 1085 22.67 -38.92 -68.81
CA LEU A 1085 23.60 -39.58 -67.90
C LEU A 1085 25.03 -39.29 -68.38
N THR A 1086 25.84 -38.68 -67.52
CA THR A 1086 27.30 -38.59 -67.74
C THR A 1086 27.96 -39.87 -67.21
N VAL A 1087 28.88 -40.46 -67.97
CA VAL A 1087 29.64 -41.65 -67.59
C VAL A 1087 31.14 -41.43 -67.80
N ASP A 1088 31.95 -42.01 -66.93
CA ASP A 1088 33.41 -41.90 -66.87
C ASP A 1088 34.14 -43.11 -67.49
N GLY A 1089 35.33 -42.86 -68.03
CA GLY A 1089 36.22 -43.83 -68.68
C GLY A 1089 36.94 -44.76 -67.72
N ASP A 1090 36.25 -45.28 -66.70
CA ASP A 1090 36.74 -46.32 -65.80
C ASP A 1090 36.69 -47.69 -66.52
N PRO A 1091 37.84 -48.36 -66.77
CA PRO A 1091 37.89 -49.65 -67.45
C PRO A 1091 37.02 -50.76 -66.84
N ALA A 1092 36.62 -50.67 -65.55
CA ALA A 1092 35.69 -51.61 -64.93
C ALA A 1092 34.23 -51.46 -65.42
N LYS A 1093 33.92 -50.39 -66.16
CA LYS A 1093 32.62 -50.08 -66.79
C LYS A 1093 32.60 -50.38 -68.29
N ASP A 1094 33.72 -50.85 -68.85
CA ASP A 1094 33.82 -51.31 -70.23
C ASP A 1094 32.84 -52.48 -70.50
N GLY A 1095 32.15 -52.42 -71.64
CA GLY A 1095 31.09 -53.37 -72.02
C GLY A 1095 29.81 -53.32 -71.17
N ARG A 1096 29.59 -52.27 -70.34
CA ARG A 1096 28.32 -52.11 -69.61
C ARG A 1096 27.20 -51.62 -70.53
N LEU A 1097 25.99 -52.07 -70.23
CA LEU A 1097 24.76 -51.60 -70.84
C LEU A 1097 24.04 -50.64 -69.89
N PHE A 1098 23.54 -49.52 -70.41
CA PHE A 1098 22.79 -48.50 -69.68
C PHE A 1098 21.37 -48.36 -70.23
N GLN A 1099 20.39 -48.28 -69.34
CA GLN A 1099 18.97 -48.10 -69.65
C GLN A 1099 18.36 -47.03 -68.74
N VAL A 1100 17.24 -46.45 -69.14
CA VAL A 1100 16.52 -45.44 -68.34
C VAL A 1100 15.04 -45.74 -68.28
N LYS A 1101 14.48 -45.64 -67.08
CA LYS A 1101 13.04 -45.71 -66.85
C LYS A 1101 12.47 -44.28 -66.84
N ALA A 1102 11.50 -44.02 -67.71
CA ALA A 1102 10.65 -42.84 -67.69
C ALA A 1102 9.40 -43.12 -66.85
N ILE A 1103 9.02 -42.19 -65.97
CA ILE A 1103 7.93 -42.36 -65.00
C ILE A 1103 7.02 -41.13 -65.02
N PHE A 1104 5.75 -41.32 -65.38
CA PHE A 1104 4.73 -40.26 -65.37
C PHE A 1104 3.53 -40.67 -64.51
N LYS A 1105 3.25 -39.90 -63.45
CA LYS A 1105 2.10 -40.11 -62.53
C LYS A 1105 1.90 -41.57 -62.06
N GLY A 1106 3.00 -42.29 -61.81
CA GLY A 1106 2.99 -43.69 -61.36
C GLY A 1106 2.97 -44.75 -62.47
N CYS A 1107 2.94 -44.35 -63.74
CA CYS A 1107 3.03 -45.23 -64.90
C CYS A 1107 4.43 -45.16 -65.52
N GLU A 1108 5.01 -46.31 -65.84
CA GLU A 1108 6.45 -46.45 -66.10
C GLU A 1108 6.73 -47.10 -67.46
N THR A 1109 7.79 -46.65 -68.15
CA THR A 1109 8.28 -47.25 -69.40
C THR A 1109 9.80 -47.27 -69.38
N LEU A 1110 10.40 -48.36 -69.85
CA LEU A 1110 11.85 -48.58 -69.84
C LEU A 1110 12.42 -48.43 -71.27
N SER A 1111 13.61 -47.84 -71.39
CA SER A 1111 14.31 -47.68 -72.66
C SER A 1111 14.95 -48.97 -73.16
N ASP A 1112 15.33 -48.96 -74.43
CA ASP A 1112 16.32 -49.91 -74.96
C ASP A 1112 17.72 -49.62 -74.36
N PRO A 1113 18.66 -50.59 -74.36
CA PRO A 1113 19.99 -50.45 -73.77
C PRO A 1113 21.01 -49.82 -74.74
N ALA A 1114 21.91 -49.02 -74.18
CA ALA A 1114 23.11 -48.50 -74.85
C ALA A 1114 24.40 -49.03 -74.21
N THR A 1115 25.38 -49.37 -75.04
CA THR A 1115 26.66 -49.97 -74.64
C THR A 1115 27.74 -48.91 -74.45
N LEU A 1116 28.56 -49.06 -73.40
CA LEU A 1116 29.79 -48.29 -73.20
C LEU A 1116 31.02 -49.11 -73.63
N SER A 1117 31.94 -48.52 -74.40
CA SER A 1117 33.26 -49.12 -74.71
C SER A 1117 34.42 -48.20 -74.34
N ILE A 1118 35.47 -48.75 -73.73
CA ILE A 1118 36.58 -47.95 -73.15
C ILE A 1118 37.93 -48.46 -73.64
N THR A 1119 38.72 -47.58 -74.27
CA THR A 1119 40.06 -47.94 -74.77
C THR A 1119 41.09 -47.85 -73.64
N ARG A 1120 41.77 -48.98 -73.35
CA ARG A 1120 42.70 -49.14 -72.21
C ARG A 1120 44.17 -48.93 -72.56
N LEU A 1121 44.96 -48.51 -71.56
CA LEU A 1121 46.42 -48.57 -71.56
C LEU A 1121 46.92 -49.83 -70.82
N LEU A 1122 48.10 -50.35 -71.18
CA LEU A 1122 48.63 -51.62 -70.66
C LEU A 1122 49.16 -51.49 -69.21
N SER A 1123 48.97 -52.54 -68.40
CA SER A 1123 49.19 -52.51 -66.94
C SER A 1123 49.76 -53.83 -66.37
N THR A 1124 50.54 -53.75 -65.30
CA THR A 1124 51.03 -54.88 -64.49
C THR A 1124 50.19 -55.12 -63.20
N PRO A 1125 50.30 -56.32 -62.56
CA PRO A 1125 49.35 -56.76 -61.51
C PRO A 1125 49.94 -56.80 -60.08
N GLN A 1126 49.09 -57.07 -59.08
CA GLN A 1126 49.51 -57.61 -57.77
C GLN A 1126 48.40 -58.50 -57.14
N ASP A 1127 48.82 -59.61 -56.52
CA ASP A 1127 47.98 -60.62 -55.84
C ASP A 1127 48.10 -60.57 -54.31
N GLU A 1128 47.17 -61.23 -53.60
CA GLU A 1128 47.46 -61.90 -52.31
C GLU A 1128 47.06 -63.38 -52.38
N ALA A 1129 47.85 -64.27 -51.75
CA ALA A 1129 47.83 -65.70 -52.03
C ALA A 1129 47.61 -66.62 -50.81
N ILE A 1130 47.02 -67.79 -51.06
CA ILE A 1130 46.85 -68.89 -50.08
C ILE A 1130 48.20 -69.57 -49.84
N THR A 1131 48.52 -69.89 -48.58
CA THR A 1131 49.79 -70.52 -48.18
C THR A 1131 49.60 -71.70 -47.23
N ILE A 1132 50.49 -72.68 -47.33
CA ILE A 1132 50.54 -73.90 -46.51
C ILE A 1132 51.96 -74.00 -45.93
N PHE A 1133 52.06 -74.40 -44.66
CA PHE A 1133 53.32 -74.60 -43.95
C PHE A 1133 53.28 -75.94 -43.20
N PRO A 1134 54.16 -76.91 -43.49
CA PRO A 1134 54.32 -78.06 -42.61
C PRO A 1134 55.01 -77.64 -41.31
N ASN A 1135 54.63 -78.28 -40.20
CA ASN A 1135 55.35 -78.25 -38.93
C ASN A 1135 55.90 -79.67 -38.64
N PRO A 1136 57.16 -79.98 -39.03
CA PRO A 1136 57.72 -81.33 -38.90
C PRO A 1136 58.07 -81.75 -37.46
N ALA A 1137 57.90 -80.88 -36.45
CA ALA A 1137 58.18 -81.23 -35.05
C ALA A 1137 57.02 -81.96 -34.37
N ASP A 1138 55.79 -81.79 -34.88
CA ASP A 1138 54.55 -82.30 -34.28
C ASP A 1138 53.74 -83.17 -35.28
N ASP A 1139 54.31 -83.47 -36.46
CA ASP A 1139 53.67 -84.15 -37.59
C ASP A 1139 52.35 -83.52 -38.07
N VAL A 1140 52.29 -82.18 -38.21
CA VAL A 1140 51.06 -81.47 -38.60
C VAL A 1140 51.26 -80.48 -39.75
N LEU A 1141 50.32 -80.42 -40.68
CA LEU A 1141 50.25 -79.47 -41.78
C LEU A 1141 49.34 -78.28 -41.42
N ASN A 1142 49.87 -77.06 -41.47
CA ASN A 1142 49.20 -75.81 -41.12
C ASN A 1142 48.79 -75.00 -42.38
N ILE A 1143 47.61 -74.38 -42.39
CA ILE A 1143 47.04 -73.72 -43.59
C ILE A 1143 46.61 -72.28 -43.26
N LYS A 1144 46.96 -71.30 -44.11
CA LYS A 1144 46.58 -69.89 -43.98
C LYS A 1144 45.97 -69.30 -45.25
N GLY A 1145 45.04 -68.36 -45.06
CA GLY A 1145 44.25 -67.71 -46.11
C GLY A 1145 42.85 -68.32 -46.32
N LEU A 1146 42.53 -69.45 -45.66
CA LEU A 1146 41.21 -70.09 -45.66
C LEU A 1146 40.80 -70.44 -44.23
N ARG A 1147 39.49 -70.46 -43.94
CA ARG A 1147 38.94 -70.67 -42.58
C ARG A 1147 38.44 -72.10 -42.29
N PHE A 1148 38.01 -72.81 -43.31
CA PHE A 1148 37.69 -74.24 -43.28
C PHE A 1148 37.74 -74.80 -44.70
N GLY A 1149 37.95 -76.10 -44.86
CA GLY A 1149 38.00 -76.74 -46.18
C GLY A 1149 38.36 -78.22 -46.15
N GLU A 1150 38.38 -78.82 -47.34
CA GLU A 1150 38.77 -80.20 -47.60
C GLU A 1150 40.15 -80.22 -48.28
N LEU A 1151 41.01 -81.16 -47.89
CA LEU A 1151 42.29 -81.43 -48.54
C LEU A 1151 42.52 -82.91 -48.85
N GLU A 1152 43.28 -83.14 -49.91
CA GLU A 1152 43.79 -84.46 -50.29
C GLU A 1152 45.31 -84.40 -50.40
N ILE A 1153 46.01 -85.36 -49.80
CA ILE A 1153 47.45 -85.58 -49.97
C ILE A 1153 47.61 -86.80 -50.87
N LEU A 1154 48.31 -86.62 -51.99
CA LEU A 1154 48.55 -87.66 -52.99
C LEU A 1154 50.05 -87.97 -53.10
N SER A 1155 50.41 -89.23 -53.30
CA SER A 1155 51.78 -89.58 -53.69
C SER A 1155 52.09 -89.07 -55.11
N LEU A 1156 53.38 -89.00 -55.49
CA LEU A 1156 53.77 -88.60 -56.85
C LEU A 1156 53.18 -89.47 -57.98
N ALA A 1157 52.68 -90.67 -57.66
CA ALA A 1157 51.93 -91.52 -58.59
C ALA A 1157 50.45 -91.14 -58.75
N GLY A 1158 49.98 -90.06 -58.12
CA GLY A 1158 48.61 -89.55 -58.22
C GLY A 1158 47.56 -90.33 -57.40
N ARG A 1159 47.99 -91.22 -56.49
CA ARG A 1159 47.07 -91.88 -55.54
C ARG A 1159 46.92 -91.04 -54.28
N VAL A 1160 45.69 -90.75 -53.87
CA VAL A 1160 45.40 -90.17 -52.54
C VAL A 1160 45.87 -91.15 -51.46
N VAL A 1161 46.73 -90.68 -50.57
CA VAL A 1161 47.30 -91.44 -49.44
C VAL A 1161 46.72 -90.98 -48.09
N LEU A 1162 46.33 -89.71 -47.99
CA LEU A 1162 45.63 -89.15 -46.83
C LEU A 1162 44.59 -88.13 -47.32
N LYS A 1163 43.42 -88.09 -46.67
CA LYS A 1163 42.35 -87.15 -46.96
C LYS A 1163 41.75 -86.64 -45.65
N ALA A 1164 41.55 -85.32 -45.55
CA ALA A 1164 41.13 -84.67 -44.31
C ALA A 1164 40.31 -83.40 -44.55
N GLU A 1165 39.48 -83.05 -43.57
CA GLU A 1165 38.84 -81.73 -43.45
C GLU A 1165 39.51 -80.94 -42.32
N PHE A 1166 39.72 -79.64 -42.54
CA PHE A 1166 40.34 -78.73 -41.57
C PHE A 1166 39.44 -77.52 -41.31
N GLY A 1167 39.45 -77.02 -40.07
CA GLY A 1167 38.54 -75.98 -39.62
C GLY A 1167 37.06 -76.41 -39.57
N SER A 1168 36.21 -75.51 -39.09
CA SER A 1168 34.75 -75.65 -39.09
C SER A 1168 34.07 -74.26 -39.07
N GLN A 1169 32.80 -74.16 -39.45
CA GLN A 1169 32.11 -72.86 -39.53
C GLN A 1169 31.91 -72.17 -38.17
N ASP A 1170 31.86 -72.95 -37.09
CA ASP A 1170 31.78 -72.51 -35.70
C ASP A 1170 33.15 -72.33 -35.02
N GLY A 1171 34.25 -72.70 -35.69
CA GLY A 1171 35.61 -72.64 -35.15
C GLY A 1171 35.96 -73.72 -34.12
N SER A 1172 35.13 -74.75 -33.94
CA SER A 1172 35.38 -75.84 -32.98
C SER A 1172 36.46 -76.85 -33.40
N LYS A 1173 36.84 -76.91 -34.69
CA LYS A 1173 38.00 -77.67 -35.19
C LYS A 1173 39.20 -76.75 -35.52
N PRO A 1174 40.44 -77.14 -35.21
CA PRO A 1174 41.65 -76.40 -35.63
C PRO A 1174 41.85 -76.45 -37.15
N SER A 1175 42.66 -75.52 -37.67
CA SER A 1175 42.96 -75.37 -39.12
C SER A 1175 44.20 -76.18 -39.55
N GLU A 1176 44.36 -77.37 -38.97
CA GLU A 1176 45.59 -78.16 -38.98
C GLU A 1176 45.27 -79.64 -39.26
N VAL A 1177 46.14 -80.34 -39.99
CA VAL A 1177 45.94 -81.75 -40.38
C VAL A 1177 47.16 -82.59 -40.04
N GLY A 1178 46.98 -83.62 -39.21
CA GLY A 1178 48.04 -84.57 -38.86
C GLY A 1178 48.48 -85.43 -40.05
N ILE A 1179 49.78 -85.64 -40.19
CA ILE A 1179 50.43 -86.34 -41.31
C ILE A 1179 51.39 -87.47 -40.88
N SER A 1180 51.47 -87.80 -39.59
CA SER A 1180 52.33 -88.85 -38.99
C SER A 1180 52.16 -90.27 -39.55
N ALA A 1181 51.11 -90.50 -40.35
CA ALA A 1181 50.87 -91.77 -41.05
C ALA A 1181 51.50 -91.85 -42.45
N LEU A 1182 52.28 -90.84 -42.87
CA LEU A 1182 52.98 -90.81 -44.16
C LEU A 1182 54.46 -91.17 -43.99
N GLU A 1183 54.94 -92.12 -44.80
CA GLU A 1183 56.37 -92.42 -44.89
C GLU A 1183 57.15 -91.29 -45.58
N SER A 1184 58.41 -91.08 -45.22
CA SER A 1184 59.33 -90.10 -45.81
C SER A 1184 59.30 -90.14 -47.35
N GLY A 1185 58.96 -89.01 -47.96
CA GLY A 1185 58.73 -88.92 -49.40
C GLY A 1185 58.08 -87.62 -49.86
N VAL A 1186 57.97 -87.49 -51.18
CA VAL A 1186 57.32 -86.34 -51.83
C VAL A 1186 55.86 -86.64 -52.12
N TYR A 1187 55.01 -85.70 -51.71
CA TYR A 1187 53.57 -85.73 -51.90
C TYR A 1187 53.06 -84.43 -52.53
N LEU A 1188 51.83 -84.45 -53.03
CA LEU A 1188 51.12 -83.29 -53.56
C LEU A 1188 49.86 -83.06 -52.72
N VAL A 1189 49.73 -81.88 -52.11
CA VAL A 1189 48.57 -81.48 -51.31
C VAL A 1189 47.65 -80.64 -52.17
N ARG A 1190 46.38 -81.03 -52.29
CA ARG A 1190 45.35 -80.28 -53.01
C ARG A 1190 44.33 -79.74 -52.01
N ILE A 1191 44.01 -78.45 -52.11
CA ILE A 1191 42.97 -77.78 -51.32
C ILE A 1191 41.92 -77.20 -52.26
N ASN A 1192 40.65 -77.45 -51.97
CA ASN A 1192 39.52 -76.85 -52.69
C ASN A 1192 39.18 -75.48 -52.11
N SER A 1193 39.06 -74.46 -52.96
CA SER A 1193 38.54 -73.15 -52.59
C SER A 1193 37.54 -72.67 -53.65
N LYS A 1194 36.28 -72.47 -53.24
CA LYS A 1194 35.19 -71.99 -54.11
C LYS A 1194 35.05 -72.77 -55.42
N ASN A 1195 35.25 -74.09 -55.38
CA ASN A 1195 35.23 -75.06 -56.48
C ASN A 1195 36.45 -75.03 -57.42
N GLU A 1196 37.55 -74.37 -57.06
CA GLU A 1196 38.87 -74.54 -57.70
C GLU A 1196 39.88 -75.23 -56.78
N TRP A 1197 40.61 -76.21 -57.31
CA TRP A 1197 41.63 -76.97 -56.56
C TRP A 1197 43.03 -76.40 -56.76
N LYS A 1198 43.58 -75.70 -55.75
CA LYS A 1198 45.01 -75.33 -55.74
C LYS A 1198 45.86 -76.49 -55.23
N THR A 1199 47.00 -76.72 -55.88
CA THR A 1199 47.88 -77.86 -55.62
C THR A 1199 49.26 -77.37 -55.22
N PHE A 1200 49.78 -77.92 -54.13
CA PHE A 1200 51.06 -77.58 -53.51
C PHE A 1200 51.91 -78.85 -53.37
N ARG A 1201 53.23 -78.72 -53.26
CA ARG A 1201 54.13 -79.86 -53.00
C ARG A 1201 54.46 -79.91 -51.52
N LEU A 1202 54.33 -81.11 -50.93
CA LEU A 1202 54.79 -81.43 -49.58
C LEU A 1202 55.98 -82.38 -49.70
N LEU A 1203 57.00 -82.17 -48.88
CA LEU A 1203 58.04 -83.14 -48.58
C LEU A 1203 57.84 -83.54 -47.12
N VAL A 1204 57.75 -84.83 -46.88
CA VAL A 1204 57.95 -85.44 -45.55
C VAL A 1204 59.38 -86.01 -45.61
N GLU A 1205 60.24 -85.64 -44.67
CA GLU A 1205 61.63 -86.12 -44.58
C GLU A 1205 61.75 -87.27 -43.57
#